data_AF-A0A859QP12-F1
#
_entry.id   AF-A0A859QP12-F1
#
_cell.length_a   1.000
_cell.length_b   1.000
_cell.length_c   1.000
_cell.angle_alpha   90.00
_cell.angle_beta   90.00
_cell.angle_gamma   90.00
#
_symmetry.space_group_name_H-M   'P 1'
#
loop_
_entity.id
_entity.type
_entity.pdbx_description
1 polymer ?
#
loop_
_entity_poly.entity_id
_entity_poly.type
_entity_poly.pdbx_seq_one_letter_code
_entity_poly.pdbx_strand_id
1 'polypeptide(L)'
;MEAVRAERRLVAILAVDIVGYSRLIEADEARTLAAMKTWRSEIFDPFLEEYHGRIVKLMGDGAIVEFGSVVDAVACAIASQSKIAARQVDVPSQRRLLLRMGINLGDVVVDGDDLLGDGVNVAARLEQMCEPGGLFISGTAFDHLQGKFELPLEFIGEHHVKNIQRPVRVYRVKFEGDAGLWRINVKSFRRWRIPAALVLLLLIVVSAVWQAQRRESTDAASVARMAFPLPQKPSIAVLPFDNLSSDAEQGYFADGMTDDLITELSKLSGIFVIARNSAFTYKGKSATAQQVSEELGVHYILEGSVRREGNHVRVNAQLIDAIDGHHLWAERYDGEMSSVFGLQDRVIGQIVSTLSVKLTSAEQNIAEVPETTNPQAYDLLLRGWEHLRRDTESETVRATAFFQKAIVIDPDYSRAYASLAAANWRASVLSWNYSRRESASRNLDRNLAKAMEKPTPLAYAISAQVLAQQGRYDEAFAAIERAMKLAPNDPDNHVTMARVLNATGHAAEAEQQVRLAIRIDPRPPQATLRMLAVSLFSQGRYDEAIDTFERVIDKRSDLRADYATLISIYGHLGRTDGIQVLIDKYNKLALSSLSDPLTVQESAFEWYGSAFSYHRPYIARLQEGLRKAGVPEGAGTDLALDDYVKFMTLTKGDLSVDRTIKVDVTEAKALLARGVPFIDVRAPLNYENGHIPKAINLSLVTGLSKESLAKVAGKEDEVAFYCQGKHCPYSAYASAKAIAWGYTHVYYFAGGFLEWNDVGNPLVVEVRK
;
A
#
# COMPACT_ATOMS: atom_id res chain seq x y z
N MET A 1 -17.02 -25.76 34.73
CA MET A 1 -16.86 -24.48 35.45
C MET A 1 -15.89 -23.65 34.65
N GLU A 2 -16.41 -22.78 33.77
CA GLU A 2 -15.61 -21.79 33.05
C GLU A 2 -15.04 -20.78 34.05
N ALA A 3 -13.73 -20.54 33.96
CA ALA A 3 -13.07 -19.52 34.78
C ALA A 3 -13.33 -18.15 34.17
N VAL A 4 -14.16 -17.33 34.83
CA VAL A 4 -14.36 -15.92 34.50
C VAL A 4 -13.00 -15.21 34.59
N ARG A 5 -12.49 -14.71 33.47
CA ARG A 5 -11.19 -14.05 33.39
C ARG A 5 -11.34 -12.61 33.90
N ALA A 6 -10.97 -12.38 35.16
CA ALA A 6 -11.12 -11.07 35.80
C ALA A 6 -10.04 -10.07 35.32
N GLU A 7 -10.43 -8.84 35.01
CA GLU A 7 -9.56 -7.79 34.49
C GLU A 7 -8.58 -7.31 35.58
N ARG A 8 -7.28 -7.28 35.29
CA ARG A 8 -6.24 -6.81 36.23
C ARG A 8 -5.67 -5.48 35.77
N ARG A 9 -5.56 -4.52 36.70
CA ARG A 9 -4.98 -3.20 36.46
C ARG A 9 -4.02 -2.82 37.59
N LEU A 10 -2.98 -2.08 37.25
CA LEU A 10 -2.06 -1.47 38.22
C LEU A 10 -2.58 -0.06 38.56
N VAL A 11 -2.99 0.17 39.80
CA VAL A 11 -3.58 1.46 40.22
C VAL A 11 -3.02 1.93 41.56
N ALA A 12 -3.07 3.24 41.80
CA ALA A 12 -2.75 3.82 43.10
C ALA A 12 -4.01 3.82 43.98
N ILE A 13 -3.91 3.26 45.18
CA ILE A 13 -5.04 3.02 46.07
C ILE A 13 -4.79 3.80 47.35
N LEU A 14 -5.72 4.68 47.70
CA LEU A 14 -5.77 5.41 48.97
C LEU A 14 -6.84 4.78 49.86
N ALA A 15 -6.42 4.26 51.00
CA ALA A 15 -7.32 3.92 52.10
C ALA A 15 -7.30 5.07 53.11
N VAL A 16 -8.48 5.50 53.56
CA VAL A 16 -8.66 6.55 54.56
C VAL A 16 -9.66 6.11 55.64
N ASP A 17 -9.38 6.45 56.89
CA ASP A 17 -10.27 6.21 58.04
C ASP A 17 -10.27 7.40 59.01
N ILE A 18 -11.39 7.60 59.73
CA ILE A 18 -11.56 8.69 60.72
C ILE A 18 -11.29 8.15 62.14
N VAL A 19 -10.28 8.72 62.80
CA VAL A 19 -9.88 8.27 64.14
C VAL A 19 -10.92 8.61 65.20
N GLY A 20 -11.38 7.57 65.91
CA GLY A 20 -12.25 7.71 67.09
C GLY A 20 -13.72 7.98 66.76
N TYR A 21 -14.15 7.66 65.55
CA TYR A 21 -15.50 7.88 65.03
C TYR A 21 -16.60 7.32 65.95
N SER A 22 -16.50 6.08 66.41
CA SER A 22 -17.50 5.44 67.29
C SER A 22 -17.68 6.20 68.62
N ARG A 23 -16.59 6.72 69.20
CA ARG A 23 -16.62 7.49 70.46
C ARG A 23 -17.25 8.88 70.26
N LEU A 24 -17.09 9.48 69.08
CA LEU A 24 -17.68 10.78 68.75
C LEU A 24 -19.19 10.66 68.50
N ILE A 25 -19.63 9.56 67.87
CA ILE A 25 -21.05 9.23 67.71
C ILE A 25 -21.74 9.00 69.06
N GLU A 26 -21.14 8.24 69.97
CA GLU A 26 -21.70 8.02 71.32
C GLU A 26 -21.84 9.32 72.13
N ALA A 27 -20.98 10.32 71.88
CA ALA A 27 -21.00 11.59 72.58
C ALA A 27 -22.03 12.58 72.01
N ASP A 28 -22.19 12.63 70.69
CA ASP A 28 -23.15 13.51 69.98
C ASP A 28 -23.32 13.04 68.52
N GLU A 29 -24.26 12.13 68.30
CA GLU A 29 -24.52 11.49 66.99
C GLU A 29 -24.87 12.52 65.91
N ALA A 30 -25.81 13.43 66.21
CA ALA A 30 -26.30 14.42 65.25
C ALA A 30 -25.20 15.38 64.78
N ARG A 31 -24.35 15.84 65.70
CA ARG A 31 -23.25 16.75 65.37
C ARG A 31 -22.11 16.04 64.64
N THR A 32 -21.80 14.79 65.00
CA THR A 32 -20.73 14.01 64.37
C THR A 32 -21.08 13.65 62.93
N LEU A 33 -22.32 13.22 62.67
CA LEU A 33 -22.81 12.95 61.32
C LEU A 33 -22.85 14.22 60.45
N ALA A 34 -23.25 15.37 61.02
CA ALA A 34 -23.21 16.65 60.30
C ALA A 34 -21.78 17.06 59.93
N ALA A 35 -20.83 16.96 60.88
CA ALA A 35 -19.42 17.27 60.64
C ALA A 35 -18.80 16.36 59.57
N MET A 36 -19.17 15.08 59.55
CA MET A 36 -18.72 14.12 58.54
C MET A 36 -19.29 14.44 57.15
N LYS A 37 -20.57 14.78 57.06
CA LYS A 37 -21.22 15.15 55.78
C LYS A 37 -20.61 16.43 55.20
N THR A 38 -20.30 17.42 56.04
CA THR A 38 -19.60 18.65 55.65
C THR A 38 -18.17 18.37 55.21
N TRP A 39 -17.42 17.54 55.95
CA TRP A 39 -16.08 17.13 55.52
C TRP A 39 -16.09 16.47 54.14
N ARG A 40 -17.02 15.55 53.93
CA ARG A 40 -17.11 14.81 52.67
C ARG A 40 -17.44 15.74 51.50
N SER A 41 -18.50 16.52 51.60
CA SER A 41 -18.98 17.37 50.50
C SER A 41 -18.13 18.62 50.24
N GLU A 42 -17.46 19.18 51.26
CA GLU A 42 -16.71 20.44 51.10
C GLU A 42 -15.19 20.26 51.01
N ILE A 43 -14.67 19.09 51.36
CA ILE A 43 -13.23 18.84 51.40
C ILE A 43 -12.86 17.61 50.59
N PHE A 44 -13.43 16.45 50.92
CA PHE A 44 -12.98 15.19 50.30
C PHE A 44 -13.43 15.09 48.83
N ASP A 45 -14.72 15.24 48.54
CA ASP A 45 -15.26 15.10 47.17
C ASP A 45 -14.66 16.14 46.19
N PRO A 46 -14.49 17.43 46.54
CA PRO A 46 -13.82 18.40 45.65
C PRO A 46 -12.35 18.08 45.37
N PHE A 47 -11.60 17.56 46.35
CA PHE A 47 -10.22 17.15 46.13
C PHE A 47 -10.13 15.87 45.31
N LEU A 48 -11.10 14.96 45.42
CA LEU A 48 -11.19 13.81 44.53
C LEU A 48 -11.43 14.25 43.07
N GLU A 49 -12.27 15.25 42.82
CA GLU A 49 -12.43 15.82 41.47
C GLU A 49 -11.16 16.54 40.99
N GLU A 50 -10.54 17.36 41.85
CA GLU A 50 -9.31 18.12 41.51
C GLU A 50 -8.12 17.22 41.20
N TYR A 51 -8.00 16.11 41.92
CA TYR A 51 -6.90 15.15 41.79
C TYR A 51 -7.32 13.82 41.13
N HIS A 52 -8.42 13.79 40.38
CA HIS A 52 -8.84 12.62 39.58
C HIS A 52 -8.97 11.29 40.35
N GLY A 53 -9.42 11.35 41.60
CA GLY A 53 -9.71 10.18 42.43
C GLY A 53 -11.14 9.67 42.26
N ARG A 54 -11.31 8.34 42.21
CA ARG A 54 -12.64 7.69 42.18
C ARG A 54 -12.84 6.84 43.42
N ILE A 55 -13.96 7.04 44.11
CA ILE A 55 -14.33 6.21 45.27
C ILE A 55 -14.74 4.83 44.78
N VAL A 56 -14.05 3.81 45.27
CA VAL A 56 -14.33 2.39 44.99
C VAL A 56 -15.25 1.82 46.06
N LYS A 57 -14.96 2.12 47.33
CA LYS A 57 -15.71 1.55 48.46
C LYS A 57 -15.84 2.53 49.60
N LEU A 58 -17.04 2.58 50.17
CA LEU A 58 -17.34 3.38 51.36
C LEU A 58 -17.54 2.45 52.55
N MET A 59 -16.86 2.74 53.65
CA MET A 59 -16.82 1.90 54.83
C MET A 59 -17.20 2.74 56.06
N GLY A 60 -18.42 3.29 56.11
CA GLY A 60 -18.92 4.01 57.29
C GLY A 60 -18.09 5.25 57.66
N ASP A 61 -17.02 5.05 58.43
CA ASP A 61 -15.97 5.99 58.84
C ASP A 61 -14.75 6.08 57.91
N GLY A 62 -14.65 5.20 56.91
CA GLY A 62 -13.55 5.17 55.96
C GLY A 62 -13.97 5.10 54.48
N ALA A 63 -12.97 5.22 53.60
CA ALA A 63 -13.14 5.08 52.17
C ALA A 63 -11.89 4.45 51.51
N ILE A 64 -12.13 3.73 50.41
CA ILE A 64 -11.10 3.24 49.50
C ILE A 64 -11.30 3.98 48.18
N VAL A 65 -10.24 4.63 47.71
CA VAL A 65 -10.24 5.49 46.52
C VAL A 65 -9.14 5.03 45.57
N GLU A 66 -9.47 4.93 44.29
CA GLU A 66 -8.52 4.65 43.21
C GLU A 66 -8.07 5.93 42.51
N PHE A 67 -6.81 5.95 42.12
CA PHE A 67 -6.18 7.01 41.33
C PHE A 67 -5.38 6.39 40.19
N GLY A 68 -5.41 7.04 39.02
CA GLY A 68 -4.53 6.69 37.89
C GLY A 68 -3.06 7.11 38.10
N SER A 69 -2.78 7.90 39.14
CA SER A 69 -1.47 8.47 39.44
C SER A 69 -1.17 8.42 40.94
N VAL A 70 0.02 7.94 41.31
CA VAL A 70 0.50 7.97 42.71
C VAL A 70 0.70 9.41 43.18
N VAL A 71 1.12 10.31 42.30
CA VAL A 71 1.32 11.74 42.64
C VAL A 71 0.01 12.38 43.04
N ASP A 72 -1.06 12.08 42.30
CA ASP A 72 -2.39 12.65 42.56
C ASP A 72 -2.99 12.08 43.85
N ALA A 73 -2.83 10.77 44.08
CA ALA A 73 -3.24 10.13 45.33
C ALA A 73 -2.58 10.79 46.56
N VAL A 74 -1.27 11.06 46.46
CA VAL A 74 -0.49 11.69 47.54
C VAL A 74 -0.90 13.15 47.71
N ALA A 75 -0.99 13.91 46.62
CA ALA A 75 -1.41 15.31 46.66
C ALA A 75 -2.81 15.47 47.27
N CYS A 76 -3.75 14.61 46.87
CA CYS A 76 -5.11 14.58 47.42
C CYS A 76 -5.12 14.30 48.93
N ALA A 77 -4.35 13.30 49.38
CA ALA A 77 -4.24 12.96 50.79
C ALA A 77 -3.67 14.13 51.61
N ILE A 78 -2.64 14.81 51.11
CA ILE A 78 -2.03 15.95 51.82
C ILE A 78 -2.94 17.17 51.85
N ALA A 79 -3.59 17.48 50.71
CA ALA A 79 -4.54 18.59 50.63
C ALA A 79 -5.70 18.38 51.61
N SER A 80 -6.23 17.15 51.66
CA SER A 80 -7.28 16.74 52.59
C SER A 80 -6.84 16.90 54.06
N GLN A 81 -5.67 16.35 54.42
CA GLN A 81 -5.14 16.41 55.79
C GLN A 81 -4.88 17.85 56.24
N SER A 82 -4.29 18.67 55.36
CA SER A 82 -3.96 20.06 55.65
C SER A 82 -5.21 20.92 55.80
N LYS A 83 -6.22 20.71 54.96
CA LYS A 83 -7.48 21.47 55.01
C LYS A 83 -8.29 21.16 56.28
N ILE A 84 -8.30 19.90 56.71
CA ILE A 84 -8.95 19.48 57.96
C ILE A 84 -8.24 20.12 59.15
N ALA A 85 -6.91 20.03 59.20
CA ALA A 85 -6.11 20.64 60.25
C ALA A 85 -6.36 22.16 60.35
N ALA A 86 -6.41 22.86 59.21
CA ALA A 86 -6.65 24.30 59.15
C ALA A 86 -8.07 24.71 59.62
N ARG A 87 -9.09 23.87 59.42
CA ARG A 87 -10.47 24.15 59.88
C ARG A 87 -10.71 23.83 61.36
N GLN A 88 -9.79 23.11 62.00
CA GLN A 88 -9.95 22.62 63.38
C GLN A 88 -8.98 23.26 64.37
N VAL A 89 -8.41 24.42 64.02
CA VAL A 89 -7.52 25.21 64.89
C VAL A 89 -8.22 25.56 66.21
N ASP A 90 -9.48 26.02 66.14
CA ASP A 90 -10.28 26.42 67.31
C ASP A 90 -11.09 25.28 67.96
N VAL A 91 -10.95 24.04 67.47
CA VAL A 91 -11.65 22.88 68.02
C VAL A 91 -10.80 22.24 69.13
N PRO A 92 -11.36 21.97 70.32
CA PRO A 92 -10.64 21.27 71.40
C PRO A 92 -10.06 19.93 70.93
N SER A 93 -8.84 19.59 71.36
CA SER A 93 -8.11 18.40 70.90
C SER A 93 -8.90 17.09 71.02
N GLN A 94 -9.76 16.97 72.04
CA GLN A 94 -10.64 15.80 72.28
C GLN A 94 -11.77 15.64 71.24
N ARG A 95 -12.02 16.66 70.42
CA ARG A 95 -13.11 16.76 69.42
C ARG A 95 -12.62 16.98 67.98
N ARG A 96 -11.30 16.93 67.74
CA ARG A 96 -10.74 17.06 66.39
C ARG A 96 -10.97 15.78 65.59
N LEU A 97 -11.16 15.93 64.29
CA LEU A 97 -11.28 14.82 63.33
C LEU A 97 -9.90 14.60 62.74
N LEU A 98 -9.30 13.45 62.99
CA LEU A 98 -8.00 13.09 62.44
C LEU A 98 -8.21 11.94 61.46
N LEU A 99 -7.61 12.04 60.28
CA LEU A 99 -7.60 10.94 59.33
C LEU A 99 -6.36 10.09 59.52
N ARG A 100 -6.51 8.79 59.30
CA ARG A 100 -5.39 7.90 58.97
C ARG A 100 -5.47 7.63 57.49
N MET A 101 -4.31 7.61 56.82
CA MET A 101 -4.26 7.39 55.39
C MET A 101 -3.11 6.46 55.01
N GLY A 102 -3.40 5.54 54.09
CA GLY A 102 -2.44 4.60 53.53
C GLY A 102 -2.52 4.58 52.01
N ILE A 103 -1.39 4.77 51.32
CA ILE A 103 -1.30 4.71 49.86
C ILE A 103 -0.43 3.54 49.43
N ASN A 104 -0.95 2.74 48.50
CA ASN A 104 -0.20 1.68 47.84
C ASN A 104 -0.39 1.72 46.32
N LEU A 105 0.66 1.40 45.57
CA LEU A 105 0.59 1.08 44.15
C LEU A 105 0.69 -0.44 43.99
N GLY A 106 -0.33 -1.07 43.43
CA GLY A 106 -0.34 -2.52 43.29
C GLY A 106 -1.37 -3.03 42.29
N ASP A 107 -1.16 -4.25 41.82
CA ASP A 107 -2.10 -4.94 40.95
C ASP A 107 -3.38 -5.28 41.72
N VAL A 108 -4.51 -4.93 41.11
CA VAL A 108 -5.85 -5.25 41.59
C VAL A 108 -6.65 -5.88 40.47
N VAL A 109 -7.60 -6.72 40.87
CA VAL A 109 -8.65 -7.27 40.02
C VAL A 109 -9.86 -6.36 40.12
N VAL A 110 -10.36 -5.90 38.98
CA VAL A 110 -11.58 -5.10 38.89
C VAL A 110 -12.77 -6.06 38.85
N ASP A 111 -13.69 -5.93 39.80
CA ASP A 111 -14.94 -6.70 39.85
C ASP A 111 -16.13 -5.74 39.92
N GLY A 112 -16.65 -5.39 38.74
CA GLY A 112 -17.66 -4.34 38.58
C GLY A 112 -17.13 -2.97 39.01
N ASP A 113 -17.70 -2.41 40.09
CA ASP A 113 -17.28 -1.14 40.71
C ASP A 113 -16.39 -1.33 41.95
N ASP A 114 -16.04 -2.56 42.34
CA ASP A 114 -15.15 -2.86 43.48
C ASP A 114 -13.73 -3.25 42.99
N LEU A 115 -12.74 -3.04 43.85
CA LEU A 115 -11.36 -3.47 43.63
C LEU A 115 -11.00 -4.59 44.61
N LEU A 116 -10.56 -5.73 44.07
CA LEU A 116 -10.17 -6.90 44.86
C LEU A 116 -8.70 -7.21 44.63
N GLY A 117 -7.98 -7.53 45.70
CA GLY A 117 -6.61 -8.04 45.60
C GLY A 117 -5.69 -7.54 46.70
N ASP A 118 -4.47 -8.07 46.67
CA ASP A 118 -3.45 -7.77 47.69
C ASP A 118 -3.10 -6.28 47.71
N GLY A 119 -3.18 -5.58 46.57
CA GLY A 119 -2.94 -4.14 46.49
C GLY A 119 -3.83 -3.30 47.41
N VAL A 120 -5.12 -3.67 47.52
CA VAL A 120 -6.10 -3.00 48.39
C VAL A 120 -5.83 -3.34 49.86
N ASN A 121 -5.51 -4.60 50.14
CA ASN A 121 -5.17 -5.06 51.49
C ASN A 121 -3.93 -4.35 52.06
N VAL A 122 -2.91 -4.08 51.23
CA VAL A 122 -1.73 -3.29 51.64
C VAL A 122 -2.14 -1.87 51.99
N ALA A 123 -2.90 -1.17 51.14
CA ALA A 123 -3.31 0.21 51.39
C ALA A 123 -4.09 0.34 52.71
N ALA A 124 -5.07 -0.54 52.92
CA ALA A 124 -5.85 -0.59 54.17
C ALA A 124 -4.97 -0.89 55.39
N ARG A 125 -3.95 -1.75 55.26
CA ARG A 125 -3.05 -2.03 56.40
C ARG A 125 -2.13 -0.86 56.71
N LEU A 126 -1.66 -0.14 55.70
CA LEU A 126 -0.86 1.07 55.88
C LEU A 126 -1.65 2.15 56.61
N GLU A 127 -2.93 2.33 56.26
CA GLU A 127 -3.85 3.21 56.96
C GLU A 127 -3.97 2.81 58.45
N GLN A 128 -4.27 1.55 58.75
CA GLN A 128 -4.45 1.08 60.13
C GLN A 128 -3.19 1.26 61.00
N MET A 129 -2.00 1.09 60.42
CA MET A 129 -0.72 1.29 61.11
C MET A 129 -0.35 2.76 61.23
N CYS A 130 -0.99 3.64 60.46
CA CYS A 130 -0.71 5.06 60.45
C CYS A 130 -1.12 5.71 61.77
N GLU A 131 -0.31 6.66 62.22
CA GLU A 131 -0.66 7.49 63.38
C GLU A 131 -1.78 8.48 63.01
N PRO A 132 -2.64 8.87 63.97
CA PRO A 132 -3.70 9.84 63.72
C PRO A 132 -3.18 11.15 63.11
N GLY A 133 -3.71 11.51 61.95
CA GLY A 133 -3.30 12.68 61.16
C GLY A 133 -2.10 12.44 60.25
N GLY A 134 -1.62 11.21 60.14
CA GLY A 134 -0.50 10.81 59.30
C GLY A 134 -0.90 10.26 57.93
N LEU A 135 0.13 10.08 57.10
CA LEU A 135 0.04 9.42 55.78
C LEU A 135 1.21 8.46 55.61
N PHE A 136 0.90 7.18 55.43
CA PHE A 136 1.88 6.13 55.10
C PHE A 136 1.79 5.73 53.62
N ILE A 137 2.95 5.52 53.01
CA ILE A 137 3.10 5.20 51.58
C ILE A 137 3.93 3.91 51.46
N SER A 138 3.49 2.98 50.61
CA SER A 138 4.26 1.76 50.32
C SER A 138 5.52 2.06 49.52
N GLY A 139 6.51 1.15 49.56
CA GLY A 139 7.72 1.27 48.76
C GLY A 139 7.47 1.34 47.26
N THR A 140 6.45 0.63 46.75
CA THR A 140 6.09 0.69 45.33
C THR A 140 5.53 2.05 44.93
N ALA A 141 4.75 2.70 45.81
CA ALA A 141 4.30 4.06 45.59
C ALA A 141 5.47 5.07 45.74
N PHE A 142 6.33 4.89 46.74
CA PHE A 142 7.52 5.73 46.96
C PHE A 142 8.46 5.77 45.75
N ASP A 143 8.77 4.61 45.15
CA ASP A 143 9.68 4.51 44.01
C ASP A 143 9.17 5.35 42.80
N HIS A 144 7.85 5.53 42.68
CA HIS A 144 7.22 6.34 41.62
C HIS A 144 7.08 7.84 41.94
N LEU A 145 7.36 8.24 43.19
CA LEU A 145 7.36 9.64 43.63
C LEU A 145 8.73 10.32 43.51
N GLN A 146 9.81 9.54 43.34
CA GLN A 146 11.18 10.08 43.27
C GLN A 146 11.35 11.14 42.16
N GLY A 147 11.87 12.31 42.54
CA GLY A 147 12.13 13.42 41.63
C GLY A 147 10.89 14.25 41.21
N LYS A 148 9.69 13.91 41.69
CA LYS A 148 8.42 14.55 41.30
C LYS A 148 7.69 15.26 42.45
N PHE A 149 8.15 15.10 43.69
CA PHE A 149 7.47 15.61 44.88
C PHE A 149 8.48 16.10 45.93
N GLU A 150 8.30 17.32 46.46
CA GLU A 150 9.26 18.00 47.37
C GLU A 150 9.00 17.73 48.87
N LEU A 151 8.36 16.62 49.24
CA LEU A 151 8.08 16.31 50.66
C LEU A 151 9.14 15.41 51.30
N PRO A 152 9.48 15.65 52.58
CA PRO A 152 10.30 14.72 53.36
C PRO A 152 9.51 13.42 53.63
N LEU A 153 9.97 12.35 52.99
CA LEU A 153 9.49 10.98 53.19
C LEU A 153 10.48 10.23 54.08
N GLU A 154 10.05 9.84 55.28
CA GLU A 154 10.88 9.11 56.24
C GLU A 154 10.62 7.61 56.12
N PHE A 155 11.67 6.81 55.96
CA PHE A 155 11.54 5.35 55.96
C PHE A 155 11.29 4.83 57.38
N ILE A 156 10.16 4.16 57.58
CA ILE A 156 9.71 3.64 58.90
C ILE A 156 10.08 2.16 59.10
N GLY A 157 10.47 1.46 58.03
CA GLY A 157 10.92 0.08 58.07
C GLY A 157 10.12 -0.84 57.16
N GLU A 158 10.39 -2.14 57.31
CA GLU A 158 9.72 -3.22 56.58
C GLU A 158 8.67 -3.89 57.47
N HIS A 159 7.42 -3.92 57.00
CA HIS A 159 6.29 -4.47 57.76
C HIS A 159 5.68 -5.67 57.04
N HIS A 160 5.42 -6.75 57.78
CA HIS A 160 4.67 -7.90 57.25
C HIS A 160 3.17 -7.63 57.32
N VAL A 161 2.50 -7.73 56.18
CA VAL A 161 1.04 -7.64 56.06
C VAL A 161 0.45 -9.04 56.02
N LYS A 162 -0.66 -9.26 56.73
CA LYS A 162 -1.34 -10.56 56.77
C LYS A 162 -1.69 -10.99 55.33
N ASN A 163 -1.35 -12.22 54.96
CA ASN A 163 -1.56 -12.82 53.62
C ASN A 163 -0.65 -12.30 52.49
N ILE A 164 0.44 -11.58 52.80
CA ILE A 164 1.45 -11.16 51.81
C ILE A 164 2.80 -11.75 52.20
N GLN A 165 3.42 -12.52 51.28
CA GLN A 165 4.65 -13.27 51.58
C GLN A 165 5.89 -12.39 51.74
N ARG A 166 5.91 -11.19 51.14
CA ARG A 166 7.06 -10.28 51.17
C ARG A 166 6.79 -9.10 52.11
N PRO A 167 7.77 -8.65 52.91
CA PRO A 167 7.63 -7.43 53.69
C PRO A 167 7.43 -6.21 52.80
N VAL A 168 6.56 -5.29 53.22
CA VAL A 168 6.30 -4.02 52.54
C VAL A 168 7.14 -2.94 53.19
N ARG A 169 7.98 -2.26 52.40
CA ARG A 169 8.69 -1.03 52.81
C ARG A 169 7.67 0.08 53.04
N VAL A 170 7.73 0.76 54.18
CA VAL A 170 6.78 1.82 54.54
C VAL A 170 7.50 3.15 54.74
N TYR A 171 6.94 4.20 54.15
CA TYR A 171 7.43 5.57 54.25
C TYR A 171 6.35 6.47 54.85
N ARG A 172 6.73 7.32 55.81
CA ARG A 172 5.88 8.32 56.44
C ARG A 172 6.08 9.67 55.77
N VAL A 173 4.98 10.34 55.46
CA VAL A 173 4.99 11.75 55.06
C VAL A 173 5.01 12.60 56.33
N LYS A 174 6.03 13.45 56.49
CA LYS A 174 6.07 14.41 57.61
C LYS A 174 5.32 15.69 57.26
N PHE A 175 4.29 15.99 58.05
CA PHE A 175 3.57 17.26 58.02
C PHE A 175 4.17 18.19 59.09
N GLU A 176 5.36 18.75 58.87
CA GLU A 176 5.93 19.71 59.85
C GLU A 176 5.18 21.05 59.80
N GLY A 177 4.79 21.54 60.98
CA GLY A 177 3.87 22.65 61.15
C GLY A 177 4.50 24.04 61.09
N ASP A 178 3.92 24.90 60.24
CA ASP A 178 3.25 26.14 60.63
C ASP A 178 2.32 26.52 59.46
N ALA A 179 1.20 27.19 59.73
CA ALA A 179 0.13 27.45 58.76
C ALA A 179 0.54 28.49 57.68
N GLY A 180 1.42 28.08 56.75
CA GLY A 180 1.82 28.83 55.56
C GLY A 180 1.39 28.09 54.29
N LEU A 181 0.65 28.78 53.42
CA LEU A 181 0.28 28.30 52.08
C LEU A 181 1.46 27.64 51.37
N TRP A 182 1.37 26.33 51.12
CA TRP A 182 2.38 25.56 50.40
C TRP A 182 2.41 26.03 48.94
N ARG A 183 3.45 26.82 48.61
CA ARG A 183 3.68 27.36 47.26
C ARG A 183 4.47 26.35 46.42
N ILE A 184 3.84 25.86 45.36
CA ILE A 184 4.54 25.22 44.23
C ILE A 184 5.47 26.27 43.61
N ASN A 185 6.78 26.02 43.62
CA ASN A 185 7.78 26.98 43.19
C ASN A 185 7.97 26.98 41.67
N VAL A 186 7.13 27.72 40.94
CA VAL A 186 7.36 28.04 39.52
C VAL A 186 8.04 29.41 39.44
N LYS A 187 9.39 29.42 39.37
CA LYS A 187 10.15 30.67 39.23
C LYS A 187 9.89 31.34 37.87
N SER A 188 9.06 32.39 37.94
CA SER A 188 9.25 33.72 37.35
C SER A 188 9.43 33.83 35.81
N PHE A 189 8.30 33.91 35.10
CA PHE A 189 8.18 34.55 33.79
C PHE A 189 7.22 35.75 33.89
N ARG A 190 7.67 36.88 34.47
CA ARG A 190 6.85 38.09 34.64
C ARG A 190 7.56 39.35 34.17
N ARG A 191 7.89 39.41 32.87
CA ARG A 191 8.11 40.69 32.16
C ARG A 191 7.50 40.78 30.77
N TRP A 192 6.75 39.77 30.34
CA TRP A 192 6.15 39.72 29.00
C TRP A 192 4.61 39.77 29.07
N ARG A 193 4.00 40.66 29.88
CA ARG A 193 2.52 40.67 30.05
C ARG A 193 1.72 41.13 28.82
N ILE A 194 2.36 41.72 27.81
CA ILE A 194 1.69 42.10 26.55
C ILE A 194 1.91 41.03 25.45
N PRO A 195 3.15 40.54 25.20
CA PRO A 195 3.33 39.43 24.27
C PRO A 195 2.84 38.08 24.82
N ALA A 196 2.77 37.87 26.15
CA ALA A 196 2.19 36.64 26.72
C ALA A 196 0.67 36.63 26.70
N ALA A 197 -0.04 37.77 26.67
CA ALA A 197 -1.47 37.76 26.44
C ALA A 197 -1.77 37.37 24.98
N LEU A 198 -0.95 37.84 24.03
CA LEU A 198 -1.01 37.44 22.63
C LEU A 198 -0.59 35.97 22.43
N VAL A 199 0.44 35.48 23.13
CA VAL A 199 0.88 34.07 23.09
C VAL A 199 -0.06 33.16 23.86
N LEU A 200 -0.72 33.61 24.94
CA LEU A 200 -1.75 32.84 25.65
C LEU A 200 -3.05 32.84 24.85
N LEU A 201 -3.39 33.91 24.13
CA LEU A 201 -4.50 33.92 23.19
C LEU A 201 -4.16 33.11 21.93
N LEU A 202 -2.90 33.12 21.47
CA LEU A 202 -2.41 32.20 20.44
C LEU A 202 -2.29 30.77 20.94
N LEU A 203 -2.02 30.50 22.22
CA LEU A 203 -1.94 29.16 22.79
C LEU A 203 -3.29 28.66 23.25
N ILE A 204 -4.25 29.53 23.55
CA ILE A 204 -5.66 29.20 23.77
C ILE A 204 -6.35 29.06 22.42
N VAL A 205 -6.02 29.86 21.41
CA VAL A 205 -6.47 29.64 20.03
C VAL A 205 -5.77 28.44 19.45
N VAL A 206 -4.47 28.21 19.67
CA VAL A 206 -3.78 26.98 19.26
C VAL A 206 -4.23 25.81 20.12
N SER A 207 -4.52 25.92 21.41
CA SER A 207 -5.06 24.81 22.20
C SER A 207 -6.54 24.60 21.95
N ALA A 208 -7.31 25.60 21.54
CA ALA A 208 -8.69 25.46 21.11
C ALA A 208 -8.77 25.02 19.66
N VAL A 209 -7.77 25.32 18.81
CA VAL A 209 -7.58 24.74 17.47
C VAL A 209 -7.02 23.33 17.61
N TRP A 210 -6.16 23.04 18.59
CA TRP A 210 -5.58 21.72 18.88
C TRP A 210 -6.53 20.86 19.69
N GLN A 211 -7.42 21.42 20.52
CA GLN A 211 -8.57 20.75 21.14
C GLN A 211 -9.80 20.76 20.23
N ALA A 212 -9.93 21.62 19.22
CA ALA A 212 -10.91 21.43 18.14
C ALA A 212 -10.39 20.44 17.10
N GLN A 213 -9.07 20.29 16.94
CA GLN A 213 -8.41 19.22 16.16
C GLN A 213 -8.30 17.91 16.97
N ARG A 214 -8.32 17.93 18.30
CA ARG A 214 -8.31 16.72 19.18
C ARG A 214 -9.67 16.36 19.79
N ARG A 215 -10.60 17.31 19.85
CA ARG A 215 -12.06 17.08 19.80
C ARG A 215 -12.53 17.32 18.37
N GLU A 216 -11.82 16.74 17.42
CA GLU A 216 -12.58 16.07 16.38
C GLU A 216 -13.35 14.99 17.15
N SER A 217 -14.66 15.19 17.30
CA SER A 217 -15.54 14.10 16.88
C SER A 217 -14.85 13.47 15.69
N THR A 218 -14.57 12.18 15.70
CA THR A 218 -14.27 11.45 14.47
C THR A 218 -15.38 11.84 13.51
N ASP A 219 -15.13 12.85 12.68
CA ASP A 219 -16.21 13.57 12.05
C ASP A 219 -16.82 12.54 11.11
N ALA A 220 -18.09 12.23 11.31
CA ALA A 220 -18.78 11.23 10.53
C ALA A 220 -18.64 11.59 9.04
N ALA A 221 -18.14 10.65 8.24
CA ALA A 221 -18.11 10.78 6.79
C ALA A 221 -19.56 10.91 6.31
N SER A 222 -19.82 11.95 5.53
CA SER A 222 -21.15 12.13 4.96
C SER A 222 -21.22 11.38 3.63
N VAL A 223 -22.16 10.44 3.52
CA VAL A 223 -22.45 9.74 2.25
C VAL A 223 -22.71 10.75 1.11
N ALA A 224 -23.27 11.92 1.42
CA ALA A 224 -23.54 12.97 0.44
C ALA A 224 -22.28 13.69 -0.09
N ARG A 225 -21.15 13.62 0.65
CA ARG A 225 -19.86 14.23 0.27
C ARG A 225 -18.92 13.26 -0.41
N MET A 226 -19.28 11.98 -0.50
CA MET A 226 -18.40 10.96 -1.05
C MET A 226 -18.16 11.17 -2.55
N ALA A 227 -16.89 11.10 -2.96
CA ALA A 227 -16.48 11.18 -4.36
C ALA A 227 -16.93 9.95 -5.17
N PHE A 228 -17.12 8.82 -4.49
CA PHE A 228 -17.60 7.57 -5.08
C PHE A 228 -18.76 7.00 -4.26
N PRO A 229 -19.74 6.34 -4.89
CA PRO A 229 -20.85 5.72 -4.17
C PRO A 229 -20.34 4.57 -3.28
N LEU A 230 -20.94 4.44 -2.10
CA LEU A 230 -20.67 3.32 -1.21
C LEU A 230 -21.03 1.98 -1.89
N PRO A 231 -20.15 0.98 -1.85
CA PRO A 231 -20.48 -0.36 -2.30
C PRO A 231 -21.58 -0.96 -1.43
N GLN A 232 -22.36 -1.88 -1.99
CA GLN A 232 -23.38 -2.61 -1.22
C GLN A 232 -22.78 -3.61 -0.22
N LYS A 233 -21.54 -4.04 -0.45
CA LYS A 233 -20.77 -4.90 0.44
C LYS A 233 -20.01 -4.04 1.45
N PRO A 234 -19.61 -4.60 2.62
CA PRO A 234 -18.64 -3.95 3.48
C PRO A 234 -17.44 -3.48 2.66
N SER A 235 -17.04 -2.22 2.83
CA SER A 235 -15.99 -1.60 2.01
C SER A 235 -14.89 -1.04 2.90
N ILE A 236 -13.64 -1.36 2.57
CA ILE A 236 -12.48 -1.05 3.42
C ILE A 236 -11.35 -0.42 2.62
N ALA A 237 -10.68 0.57 3.20
CA ALA A 237 -9.35 1.00 2.79
C ALA A 237 -8.34 0.68 3.89
N VAL A 238 -7.22 0.05 3.53
CA VAL A 238 -6.12 -0.23 4.44
C VAL A 238 -5.02 0.80 4.20
N LEU A 239 -4.85 1.72 5.14
CA LEU A 239 -3.85 2.78 5.04
C LEU A 239 -2.43 2.24 5.29
N PRO A 240 -1.40 2.88 4.70
CA PRO A 240 0.00 2.56 4.96
C PRO A 240 0.29 2.56 6.46
N PHE A 241 0.76 1.42 6.99
CA PHE A 241 1.12 1.35 8.40
C PHE A 241 2.39 2.15 8.67
N ASP A 242 2.40 2.89 9.78
CA ASP A 242 3.57 3.65 10.19
C ASP A 242 4.74 2.74 10.55
N ASN A 243 5.95 3.05 10.06
CA ASN A 243 7.15 2.37 10.50
C ASN A 243 7.64 2.98 11.83
N LEU A 244 7.47 2.24 12.92
CA LEU A 244 7.94 2.61 14.26
C LEU A 244 9.23 1.85 14.67
N SER A 245 9.94 1.27 13.70
CA SER A 245 11.25 0.66 13.89
C SER A 245 12.33 1.74 14.02
N SER A 246 13.42 1.43 14.72
CA SER A 246 14.57 2.34 14.87
C SER A 246 15.35 2.55 13.57
N ASP A 247 15.30 1.58 12.67
CA ASP A 247 15.92 1.61 11.35
C ASP A 247 14.92 2.08 10.29
N ALA A 248 15.17 3.28 9.73
CA ALA A 248 14.35 3.86 8.67
C ALA A 248 14.41 3.03 7.36
N GLU A 249 15.47 2.25 7.14
CA GLU A 249 15.57 1.36 5.98
C GLU A 249 14.56 0.22 6.02
N GLN A 250 13.90 -0.03 7.16
CA GLN A 250 12.81 -1.01 7.29
C GLN A 250 11.46 -0.50 6.77
N GLY A 251 11.38 0.70 6.19
CA GLY A 251 10.14 1.24 5.64
C GLY A 251 9.45 0.31 4.62
N TYR A 252 10.24 -0.43 3.82
CA TYR A 252 9.68 -1.41 2.87
C TYR A 252 8.95 -2.57 3.56
N PHE A 253 9.31 -2.90 4.81
CA PHE A 253 8.70 -4.01 5.54
C PHE A 253 7.30 -3.62 6.02
N ALA A 254 7.14 -2.43 6.60
CA ALA A 254 5.83 -1.90 6.99
C ALA A 254 4.91 -1.74 5.76
N ASP A 255 5.42 -1.11 4.69
CA ASP A 255 4.70 -0.97 3.42
C ASP A 255 4.33 -2.32 2.80
N GLY A 256 5.26 -3.26 2.84
CA GLY A 256 5.08 -4.61 2.33
C GLY A 256 3.98 -5.35 3.07
N MET A 257 3.97 -5.28 4.41
CA MET A 257 2.95 -5.94 5.22
C MET A 257 1.56 -5.31 5.04
N THR A 258 1.48 -3.98 4.92
CA THR A 258 0.22 -3.30 4.57
C THR A 258 -0.28 -3.75 3.20
N ASP A 259 0.58 -3.76 2.18
CA ASP A 259 0.16 -4.17 0.84
C ASP A 259 -0.25 -5.65 0.78
N ASP A 260 0.38 -6.48 1.60
CA ASP A 260 0.02 -7.88 1.72
C ASP A 260 -1.37 -8.05 2.34
N LEU A 261 -1.72 -7.26 3.36
CA LEU A 261 -3.09 -7.22 3.90
C LEU A 261 -4.10 -6.79 2.83
N ILE A 262 -3.79 -5.78 2.03
CA ILE A 262 -4.63 -5.37 0.89
C ILE A 262 -4.79 -6.53 -0.09
N THR A 263 -3.69 -7.20 -0.42
CA THR A 263 -3.66 -8.33 -1.38
C THR A 263 -4.51 -9.49 -0.89
N GLU A 264 -4.38 -9.90 0.37
CA GLU A 264 -5.14 -11.02 0.94
C GLU A 264 -6.62 -10.67 1.08
N LEU A 265 -6.96 -9.47 1.57
CA LEU A 265 -8.35 -9.02 1.63
C LEU A 265 -8.98 -8.93 0.24
N SER A 266 -8.18 -8.61 -0.79
CA SER A 266 -8.69 -8.49 -2.17
C SER A 266 -9.16 -9.81 -2.76
N LYS A 267 -8.73 -10.95 -2.19
CA LYS A 267 -9.18 -12.30 -2.55
C LYS A 267 -10.60 -12.60 -2.06
N LEU A 268 -11.09 -11.84 -1.09
CA LEU A 268 -12.39 -12.09 -0.47
C LEU A 268 -13.51 -11.40 -1.27
N SER A 269 -14.40 -12.20 -1.85
CA SER A 269 -15.54 -11.71 -2.64
C SER A 269 -16.61 -11.01 -1.80
N GLY A 270 -16.65 -11.26 -0.49
CA GLY A 270 -17.63 -10.69 0.44
C GLY A 270 -17.35 -9.24 0.88
N ILE A 271 -16.18 -8.69 0.53
CA ILE A 271 -15.75 -7.34 0.91
C ILE A 271 -15.28 -6.57 -0.33
N PHE A 272 -15.44 -5.25 -0.32
CA PHE A 272 -14.88 -4.34 -1.31
C PHE A 272 -13.61 -3.70 -0.75
N VAL A 273 -12.49 -3.81 -1.46
CA VAL A 273 -11.18 -3.34 -0.95
C VAL A 273 -10.62 -2.27 -1.88
N ILE A 274 -10.19 -1.15 -1.30
CA ILE A 274 -9.45 -0.13 -2.06
C ILE A 274 -8.02 -0.60 -2.30
N ALA A 275 -7.60 -0.53 -3.55
CA ALA A 275 -6.27 -0.94 -3.96
C ALA A 275 -5.16 -0.06 -3.38
N ARG A 276 -3.96 -0.65 -3.35
CA ARG A 276 -2.75 -0.07 -2.81
C ARG A 276 -2.43 1.32 -3.34
N ASN A 277 -2.49 1.56 -4.65
CA ASN A 277 -2.03 2.84 -5.22
C ASN A 277 -2.81 4.02 -4.64
N SER A 278 -4.12 3.86 -4.50
CA SER A 278 -5.00 4.82 -3.84
C SER A 278 -4.74 4.98 -2.35
N ALA A 279 -4.67 3.87 -1.61
CA ALA A 279 -4.44 3.92 -0.17
C ALA A 279 -3.06 4.54 0.17
N PHE A 280 -2.03 4.22 -0.62
CA PHE A 280 -0.69 4.74 -0.41
C PHE A 280 -0.52 6.21 -0.77
N THR A 281 -1.51 6.85 -1.41
CA THR A 281 -1.49 8.31 -1.58
C THR A 281 -1.60 9.08 -0.26
N TYR A 282 -2.03 8.41 0.83
CA TYR A 282 -2.11 8.97 2.18
C TYR A 282 -0.83 8.73 3.01
N LYS A 283 0.17 8.02 2.46
CA LYS A 283 1.42 7.77 3.18
C LYS A 283 2.10 9.09 3.57
N GLY A 284 2.42 9.23 4.85
CA GLY A 284 3.08 10.43 5.39
C GLY A 284 2.19 11.68 5.39
N LYS A 285 0.88 11.54 5.19
CA LYS A 285 -0.10 12.63 5.30
C LYS A 285 -0.93 12.46 6.55
N SER A 286 -1.29 13.58 7.19
CA SER A 286 -2.23 13.61 8.31
C SER A 286 -3.67 13.73 7.79
N ALA A 287 -4.18 12.67 7.17
CA ALA A 287 -5.58 12.59 6.71
C ALA A 287 -6.44 11.88 7.75
N THR A 288 -7.65 12.37 8.00
CA THR A 288 -8.59 11.74 8.93
C THR A 288 -9.33 10.58 8.26
N ALA A 289 -9.82 9.61 9.04
CA ALA A 289 -10.62 8.50 8.51
C ALA A 289 -11.84 8.98 7.71
N GLN A 290 -12.44 10.11 8.12
CA GLN A 290 -13.49 10.80 7.39
C GLN A 290 -13.05 11.22 5.99
N GLN A 291 -11.96 11.97 5.89
CA GLN A 291 -11.46 12.48 4.62
C GLN A 291 -11.14 11.33 3.66
N VAL A 292 -10.48 10.29 4.16
CA VAL A 292 -10.16 9.09 3.38
C VAL A 292 -11.43 8.38 2.91
N SER A 293 -12.41 8.22 3.79
CA SER A 293 -13.70 7.62 3.49
C SER A 293 -14.47 8.40 2.42
N GLU A 294 -14.53 9.74 2.54
CA GLU A 294 -15.20 10.61 1.58
C GLU A 294 -14.49 10.61 0.22
N GLU A 295 -13.15 10.68 0.18
CA GLU A 295 -12.38 10.69 -1.06
C GLU A 295 -12.37 9.34 -1.80
N LEU A 296 -12.36 8.22 -1.08
CA LEU A 296 -12.28 6.87 -1.68
C LEU A 296 -13.66 6.18 -1.79
N GLY A 297 -14.68 6.74 -1.13
CA GLY A 297 -16.03 6.19 -1.04
C GLY A 297 -16.06 4.83 -0.33
N VAL A 298 -15.49 4.72 0.87
CA VAL A 298 -15.50 3.46 1.65
C VAL A 298 -16.05 3.68 3.05
N HIS A 299 -16.63 2.64 3.63
CA HIS A 299 -17.20 2.69 4.98
C HIS A 299 -16.11 2.58 6.05
N TYR A 300 -15.24 1.59 5.93
CA TYR A 300 -14.27 1.24 6.96
C TYR A 300 -12.85 1.64 6.59
N ILE A 301 -12.09 2.10 7.58
CA ILE A 301 -10.66 2.42 7.43
C ILE A 301 -9.86 1.56 8.40
N LEU A 302 -8.85 0.86 7.89
CA LEU A 302 -7.84 0.18 8.71
C LEU A 302 -6.57 1.02 8.73
N GLU A 303 -6.11 1.39 9.91
CA GLU A 303 -4.82 2.06 10.10
C GLU A 303 -4.00 1.37 11.19
N GLY A 304 -2.71 1.65 11.24
CA GLY A 304 -1.82 0.90 12.11
C GLY A 304 -0.37 1.28 12.02
N SER A 305 0.46 0.51 12.71
CA SER A 305 1.91 0.70 12.76
C SER A 305 2.62 -0.64 12.84
N VAL A 306 3.79 -0.75 12.21
CA VAL A 306 4.68 -1.90 12.31
C VAL A 306 5.97 -1.48 12.98
N ARG A 307 6.45 -2.29 13.93
CA ARG A 307 7.78 -2.18 14.50
C ARG A 307 8.49 -3.53 14.37
N ARG A 308 9.69 -3.50 13.80
CA ARG A 308 10.57 -4.66 13.70
C ARG A 308 11.89 -4.38 14.39
N GLU A 309 12.24 -5.23 15.35
CA GLU A 309 13.49 -5.16 16.10
C GLU A 309 14.14 -6.56 16.10
N GLY A 310 15.15 -6.74 15.25
CA GLY A 310 15.78 -8.05 15.04
C GLY A 310 14.76 -9.09 14.54
N ASN A 311 14.50 -10.10 15.38
CA ASN A 311 13.54 -11.17 15.11
C ASN A 311 12.12 -10.87 15.64
N HIS A 312 11.91 -9.79 16.39
CA HIS A 312 10.58 -9.47 16.94
C HIS A 312 9.83 -8.50 16.02
N VAL A 313 8.54 -8.79 15.80
CA VAL A 313 7.61 -7.97 15.01
C VAL A 313 6.41 -7.63 15.88
N ARG A 314 6.08 -6.34 15.92
CA ARG A 314 4.87 -5.82 16.55
C ARG A 314 4.03 -5.09 15.51
N VAL A 315 2.76 -5.43 15.46
CA VAL A 315 1.76 -4.78 14.63
C VAL A 315 0.70 -4.20 15.54
N ASN A 316 0.45 -2.91 15.44
CA ASN A 316 -0.77 -2.30 15.98
C ASN A 316 -1.70 -2.06 14.80
N ALA A 317 -2.96 -2.45 14.93
CA ALA A 317 -3.97 -2.19 13.92
C ALA A 317 -5.25 -1.73 14.61
N GLN A 318 -6.00 -0.85 13.95
CA GLN A 318 -7.30 -0.40 14.40
C GLN A 318 -8.24 -0.23 13.22
N LEU A 319 -9.47 -0.67 13.41
CA LEU A 319 -10.54 -0.60 12.42
C LEU A 319 -11.54 0.46 12.84
N ILE A 320 -11.81 1.39 11.93
CA ILE A 320 -12.65 2.57 12.16
C ILE A 320 -13.89 2.46 11.28
N ASP A 321 -15.06 2.65 11.88
CA ASP A 321 -16.27 3.00 11.15
C ASP A 321 -16.23 4.51 10.86
N ALA A 322 -15.93 4.86 9.61
CA ALA A 322 -15.80 6.27 9.23
C ALA A 322 -17.15 6.96 9.06
N ILE A 323 -18.26 6.22 8.92
CA ILE A 323 -19.60 6.78 8.78
C ILE A 323 -20.16 7.15 10.14
N ASP A 324 -20.09 6.23 11.10
CA ASP A 324 -20.57 6.48 12.47
C ASP A 324 -19.50 7.16 13.34
N GLY A 325 -18.28 7.29 12.82
CA GLY A 325 -17.19 8.01 13.47
C GLY A 325 -16.75 7.34 14.78
N HIS A 326 -16.59 6.02 14.83
CA HIS A 326 -16.06 5.34 16.01
C HIS A 326 -15.14 4.17 15.66
N HIS A 327 -14.24 3.83 16.59
CA HIS A 327 -13.38 2.65 16.46
C HIS A 327 -14.18 1.38 16.76
N LEU A 328 -14.14 0.41 15.85
CA LEU A 328 -14.73 -0.92 16.08
C LEU A 328 -13.82 -1.75 16.99
N TRP A 329 -12.51 -1.65 16.79
CA TRP A 329 -11.50 -2.24 17.66
C TRP A 329 -10.12 -1.60 17.43
N ALA A 330 -9.23 -1.75 18.40
CA ALA A 330 -7.82 -1.42 18.31
C ALA A 330 -7.03 -2.49 19.05
N GLU A 331 -6.17 -3.22 18.34
CA GLU A 331 -5.50 -4.41 18.85
C GLU A 331 -4.00 -4.39 18.55
N ARG A 332 -3.27 -5.12 19.39
CA ARG A 332 -1.82 -5.28 19.28
C ARG A 332 -1.46 -6.75 19.08
N TYR A 333 -0.68 -7.00 18.05
CA TYR A 333 -0.20 -8.32 17.68
C TYR A 333 1.33 -8.35 17.78
N ASP A 334 1.83 -9.09 18.76
CA ASP A 334 3.25 -9.39 18.92
C ASP A 334 3.58 -10.79 18.38
N GLY A 335 4.73 -10.92 17.74
CA GLY A 335 5.23 -12.20 17.26
C GLY A 335 6.71 -12.14 16.89
N GLU A 336 7.21 -13.27 16.40
CA GLU A 336 8.53 -13.36 15.80
C GLU A 336 8.43 -13.26 14.28
N MET A 337 9.51 -12.90 13.60
CA MET A 337 9.59 -12.86 12.14
C MET A 337 9.28 -14.24 11.53
N SER A 338 9.64 -15.33 12.24
CA SER A 338 9.28 -16.71 11.89
C SER A 338 7.77 -17.00 11.88
N SER A 339 6.98 -16.18 12.58
CA SER A 339 5.51 -16.29 12.69
C SER A 339 4.77 -15.10 12.08
N VAL A 340 5.44 -14.36 11.17
CA VAL A 340 4.86 -13.18 10.51
C VAL A 340 3.55 -13.47 9.79
N PHE A 341 3.44 -14.62 9.13
CA PHE A 341 2.20 -15.03 8.44
C PHE A 341 1.04 -15.19 9.42
N GLY A 342 1.29 -15.84 10.55
CA GLY A 342 0.28 -15.99 11.60
C GLY A 342 -0.12 -14.66 12.27
N LEU A 343 0.71 -13.60 12.19
CA LEU A 343 0.30 -12.26 12.60
C LEU A 343 -0.72 -11.67 11.62
N GLN A 344 -0.45 -11.81 10.32
CA GLN A 344 -1.33 -11.30 9.26
C GLN A 344 -2.68 -12.02 9.27
N ASP A 345 -2.68 -13.35 9.44
CA ASP A 345 -3.90 -14.15 9.52
C ASP A 345 -4.81 -13.71 10.68
N ARG A 346 -4.21 -13.33 11.82
CA ARG A 346 -4.98 -12.81 12.96
C ARG A 346 -5.60 -11.45 12.67
N VAL A 347 -4.90 -10.55 11.98
CA VAL A 347 -5.45 -9.25 11.58
C VAL A 347 -6.60 -9.45 10.59
N ILE A 348 -6.39 -10.27 9.55
CA ILE A 348 -7.42 -10.56 8.53
C ILE A 348 -8.63 -11.25 9.17
N GLY A 349 -8.42 -12.24 10.03
CA GLY A 349 -9.48 -12.94 10.75
C GLY A 349 -10.31 -12.00 11.62
N GLN A 350 -9.66 -11.04 12.30
CA GLN A 350 -10.35 -10.02 13.09
C GLN A 350 -11.18 -9.07 12.22
N ILE A 351 -10.70 -8.69 11.02
CA ILE A 351 -11.46 -7.88 10.07
C ILE A 351 -12.69 -8.65 9.57
N VAL A 352 -12.49 -9.89 9.13
CA VAL A 352 -13.57 -10.76 8.62
C VAL A 352 -14.66 -10.98 9.67
N SER A 353 -14.27 -11.24 10.93
CA SER A 353 -15.21 -11.45 12.04
C SER A 353 -15.99 -10.17 12.38
N THR A 354 -15.28 -9.04 12.51
CA THR A 354 -15.89 -7.75 12.88
C THR A 354 -16.87 -7.27 11.82
N LEU A 355 -16.49 -7.37 10.55
CA LEU A 355 -17.31 -6.94 9.42
C LEU A 355 -18.36 -7.99 8.99
N SER A 356 -18.45 -9.11 9.70
CA SER A 356 -19.37 -10.22 9.41
C SER A 356 -19.32 -10.68 7.94
N VAL A 357 -18.10 -10.75 7.38
CA VAL A 357 -17.90 -11.08 5.96
C VAL A 357 -18.24 -12.55 5.74
N LYS A 358 -19.18 -12.82 4.82
CA LYS A 358 -19.52 -14.18 4.43
C LYS A 358 -18.46 -14.74 3.49
N LEU A 359 -17.66 -15.67 3.99
CA LEU A 359 -16.68 -16.41 3.19
C LEU A 359 -17.35 -17.57 2.44
N THR A 360 -16.93 -17.80 1.20
CA THR A 360 -17.24 -19.01 0.44
C THR A 360 -16.40 -20.18 0.92
N SER A 361 -16.83 -21.42 0.64
CA SER A 361 -16.04 -22.61 0.98
C SER A 361 -14.66 -22.62 0.31
N ALA A 362 -14.52 -22.03 -0.88
CA ALA A 362 -13.24 -21.92 -1.57
C ALA A 362 -12.29 -20.94 -0.85
N GLU A 363 -12.79 -19.79 -0.40
CA GLU A 363 -12.01 -18.79 0.34
C GLU A 363 -11.53 -19.34 1.70
N GLN A 364 -12.35 -20.16 2.36
CA GLN A 364 -11.98 -20.82 3.62
C GLN A 364 -10.82 -21.82 3.42
N ASN A 365 -10.88 -22.64 2.37
CA ASN A 365 -9.87 -23.67 2.10
C ASN A 365 -8.53 -23.08 1.61
N ILE A 366 -8.55 -21.96 0.87
CA ILE A 366 -7.33 -21.29 0.38
C ILE A 366 -6.48 -20.77 1.55
N ALA A 367 -7.09 -20.40 2.66
CA ALA A 367 -6.39 -19.90 3.85
C ALA A 367 -5.61 -20.97 4.63
N GLU A 368 -5.80 -22.28 4.34
CA GLU A 368 -5.24 -23.35 5.17
C GLU A 368 -3.76 -23.68 4.88
N VAL A 369 -3.23 -23.33 3.71
CA VAL A 369 -1.85 -23.67 3.32
C VAL A 369 -1.08 -22.41 2.89
N PRO A 370 -0.13 -21.91 3.72
CA PRO A 370 0.67 -20.75 3.35
C PRO A 370 1.60 -21.08 2.17
N GLU A 371 1.75 -20.12 1.25
CA GLU A 371 2.57 -20.28 0.03
C GLU A 371 4.07 -20.42 0.33
N THR A 372 4.51 -19.89 1.47
CA THR A 372 5.85 -20.06 2.02
C THR A 372 5.78 -20.08 3.54
N THR A 373 6.69 -20.82 4.17
CA THR A 373 6.94 -20.75 5.62
C THR A 373 8.30 -20.10 5.91
N ASN A 374 9.02 -19.65 4.88
CA ASN A 374 10.36 -19.10 5.00
C ASN A 374 10.31 -17.55 5.07
N PRO A 375 10.55 -16.96 6.25
CA PRO A 375 10.48 -15.51 6.42
C PRO A 375 11.55 -14.73 5.63
N GLN A 376 12.68 -15.36 5.28
CA GLN A 376 13.70 -14.70 4.46
C GLN A 376 13.28 -14.62 2.99
N ALA A 377 12.63 -15.66 2.47
CA ALA A 377 12.07 -15.64 1.13
C ALA A 377 10.96 -14.57 1.02
N TYR A 378 10.14 -14.44 2.06
CA TYR A 378 9.14 -13.39 2.17
C TYR A 378 9.74 -11.97 2.22
N ASP A 379 10.76 -11.74 3.05
CA ASP A 379 11.47 -10.45 3.12
C ASP A 379 12.01 -10.02 1.75
N LEU A 380 12.63 -10.95 1.02
CA LEU A 380 13.14 -10.72 -0.34
C LEU A 380 12.01 -10.43 -1.34
N LEU A 381 10.86 -11.12 -1.22
CA LEU A 381 9.68 -10.84 -2.03
C LEU A 381 9.22 -9.39 -1.82
N LEU A 382 9.10 -8.93 -0.57
CA LEU A 382 8.69 -7.56 -0.24
C LEU A 382 9.66 -6.52 -0.82
N ARG A 383 10.98 -6.75 -0.70
CA ARG A 383 12.01 -5.89 -1.32
C ARG A 383 11.88 -5.85 -2.84
N GLY A 384 11.64 -7.01 -3.47
CA GLY A 384 11.45 -7.10 -4.90
C GLY A 384 10.27 -6.26 -5.38
N TRP A 385 9.13 -6.33 -4.67
CA TRP A 385 7.97 -5.52 -4.98
C TRP A 385 8.16 -4.02 -4.74
N GLU A 386 8.89 -3.63 -3.69
CA GLU A 386 9.24 -2.21 -3.47
C GLU A 386 9.99 -1.63 -4.67
N HIS A 387 10.93 -2.38 -5.24
CA HIS A 387 11.61 -1.98 -6.47
C HIS A 387 10.67 -2.00 -7.68
N LEU A 388 9.89 -3.07 -7.87
CA LEU A 388 9.03 -3.20 -9.05
C LEU A 388 7.99 -2.06 -9.12
N ARG A 389 7.48 -1.57 -7.99
CA ARG A 389 6.49 -0.48 -7.97
C ARG A 389 7.02 0.89 -8.40
N ARG A 390 8.34 1.10 -8.37
CA ARG A 390 8.95 2.38 -8.80
C ARG A 390 8.99 2.56 -10.33
N ASP A 391 8.62 1.52 -11.07
CA ASP A 391 8.32 1.54 -12.49
C ASP A 391 9.39 2.18 -13.39
N THR A 392 10.66 1.88 -13.11
CA THR A 392 11.77 2.19 -14.00
C THR A 392 12.49 0.91 -14.40
N GLU A 393 13.23 0.97 -15.51
CA GLU A 393 13.97 -0.18 -16.01
C GLU A 393 15.04 -0.67 -15.02
N SER A 394 15.78 0.25 -14.39
CA SER A 394 16.80 -0.08 -13.39
C SER A 394 16.19 -0.73 -12.15
N GLU A 395 15.04 -0.23 -11.69
CA GLU A 395 14.33 -0.80 -10.55
C GLU A 395 13.71 -2.18 -10.90
N THR A 396 13.23 -2.37 -12.13
CA THR A 396 12.74 -3.69 -12.61
C THR A 396 13.84 -4.75 -12.59
N VAL A 397 15.07 -4.37 -12.95
CA VAL A 397 16.25 -5.26 -12.85
C VAL A 397 16.57 -5.61 -11.40
N ARG A 398 16.52 -4.62 -10.49
CA ARG A 398 16.70 -4.85 -9.05
C ARG A 398 15.63 -5.79 -8.49
N ALA A 399 14.37 -5.57 -8.85
CA ALA A 399 13.24 -6.41 -8.44
C ALA A 399 13.44 -7.87 -8.88
N THR A 400 13.83 -8.08 -10.14
CA THR A 400 14.13 -9.41 -10.71
C THR A 400 15.18 -10.14 -9.88
N ALA A 401 16.26 -9.46 -9.46
CA ALA A 401 17.30 -10.06 -8.62
C ALA A 401 16.78 -10.47 -7.22
N PHE A 402 15.90 -9.67 -6.61
CA PHE A 402 15.29 -10.03 -5.32
C PHE A 402 14.36 -11.24 -5.43
N PHE A 403 13.50 -11.29 -6.44
CA PHE A 403 12.61 -12.44 -6.66
C PHE A 403 13.39 -13.72 -6.96
N GLN A 404 14.48 -13.64 -7.72
CA GLN A 404 15.38 -14.78 -7.95
C GLN A 404 16.00 -15.28 -6.65
N LYS A 405 16.46 -14.39 -5.76
CA LYS A 405 16.98 -14.79 -4.45
C LYS A 405 15.91 -15.44 -3.58
N ALA A 406 14.67 -14.94 -3.62
CA ALA A 406 13.56 -15.56 -2.90
C ALA A 406 13.31 -17.01 -3.36
N ILE A 407 13.34 -17.24 -4.67
CA ILE A 407 13.21 -18.58 -5.27
C ILE A 407 14.38 -19.51 -4.90
N VAL A 408 15.61 -18.99 -4.80
CA VAL A 408 16.76 -19.79 -4.37
C VAL A 408 16.60 -20.26 -2.92
N ILE A 409 16.02 -19.42 -2.06
CA ILE A 409 15.78 -19.73 -0.65
C ILE A 409 14.59 -20.68 -0.49
N ASP A 410 13.52 -20.48 -1.27
CA ASP A 410 12.32 -21.30 -1.27
C ASP A 410 11.91 -21.65 -2.71
N PRO A 411 12.38 -22.79 -3.25
CA PRO A 411 12.12 -23.22 -4.62
C PRO A 411 10.66 -23.55 -4.93
N ASP A 412 9.81 -23.70 -3.91
CA ASP A 412 8.37 -24.00 -4.06
C ASP A 412 7.49 -22.75 -3.93
N TYR A 413 8.10 -21.56 -3.73
CA TYR A 413 7.38 -20.31 -3.50
C TYR A 413 6.76 -19.74 -4.78
N SER A 414 5.56 -20.23 -5.13
CA SER A 414 4.87 -19.88 -6.38
C SER A 414 4.67 -18.37 -6.59
N ARG A 415 4.36 -17.61 -5.54
CA ARG A 415 4.21 -16.16 -5.63
C ARG A 415 5.50 -15.44 -5.99
N ALA A 416 6.66 -15.96 -5.60
CA ALA A 416 7.95 -15.42 -6.05
C ALA A 416 8.17 -15.67 -7.56
N TYR A 417 7.80 -16.84 -8.08
CA TYR A 417 7.81 -17.11 -9.53
C TYR A 417 6.83 -16.22 -10.29
N ALA A 418 5.60 -16.05 -9.78
CA ALA A 418 4.60 -15.16 -10.40
C ALA A 418 5.07 -13.70 -10.42
N SER A 419 5.72 -13.23 -9.35
CA SER A 419 6.28 -11.88 -9.26
C SER A 419 7.47 -11.69 -10.21
N LEU A 420 8.33 -12.71 -10.34
CA LEU A 420 9.43 -12.72 -11.30
C LEU A 420 8.91 -12.74 -12.75
N ALA A 421 7.86 -13.53 -13.03
CA ALA A 421 7.18 -13.54 -14.32
C ALA A 421 6.56 -12.16 -14.62
N ALA A 422 5.94 -11.50 -13.65
CA ALA A 422 5.43 -10.13 -13.84
C ALA A 422 6.54 -9.12 -14.16
N ALA A 423 7.70 -9.21 -13.50
CA ALA A 423 8.86 -8.38 -13.82
C ALA A 423 9.44 -8.68 -15.21
N ASN A 424 9.49 -9.96 -15.59
CA ASN A 424 9.93 -10.37 -16.93
C ASN A 424 8.95 -9.94 -18.02
N TRP A 425 7.65 -10.03 -17.78
CA TRP A 425 6.62 -9.48 -18.66
C TRP A 425 6.78 -7.97 -18.85
N ARG A 426 6.98 -7.22 -17.77
CA ARG A 426 7.21 -5.77 -17.88
C ARG A 426 8.45 -5.48 -18.72
N ALA A 427 9.55 -6.19 -18.48
CA ALA A 427 10.77 -6.02 -19.26
C ALA A 427 10.61 -6.47 -20.73
N SER A 428 9.82 -7.51 -21.02
CA SER A 428 9.59 -7.97 -22.40
C SER A 428 8.70 -7.03 -23.21
N VAL A 429 7.88 -6.19 -22.55
CA VAL A 429 7.00 -5.24 -23.23
C VAL A 429 7.59 -3.82 -23.24
N LEU A 430 8.22 -3.37 -22.15
CA LEU A 430 8.60 -1.97 -21.96
C LEU A 430 10.10 -1.70 -22.10
N SER A 431 10.98 -2.71 -22.09
CA SER A 431 12.42 -2.46 -22.20
C SER A 431 12.77 -1.95 -23.60
N TRP A 432 13.49 -0.82 -23.65
CA TRP A 432 14.06 -0.27 -24.88
C TRP A 432 15.27 -1.04 -25.37
N ASN A 433 15.91 -1.83 -24.49
CA ASN A 433 17.04 -2.67 -24.85
C ASN A 433 16.56 -4.01 -25.43
N TYR A 434 16.78 -4.23 -26.73
CA TYR A 434 16.34 -5.44 -27.43
C TYR A 434 16.83 -6.73 -26.79
N SER A 435 18.13 -6.83 -26.45
CA SER A 435 18.69 -8.05 -25.84
C SER A 435 18.06 -8.34 -24.47
N ARG A 436 17.78 -7.30 -23.69
CA ARG A 436 17.07 -7.42 -22.41
C ARG A 436 15.63 -7.87 -22.61
N ARG A 437 14.92 -7.28 -23.58
CA ARG A 437 13.56 -7.66 -23.97
C ARG A 437 13.47 -9.15 -24.35
N GLU A 438 14.39 -9.62 -25.19
CA GLU A 438 14.48 -11.01 -25.64
C GLU A 438 14.79 -11.97 -24.48
N SER A 439 15.76 -11.61 -23.63
CA SER A 439 16.09 -12.38 -22.43
C SER A 439 14.90 -12.46 -21.47
N ALA A 440 14.21 -11.34 -21.27
CA ALA A 440 13.01 -11.27 -20.44
C ALA A 440 11.88 -12.14 -20.98
N SER A 441 11.64 -12.13 -22.30
CA SER A 441 10.66 -13.01 -22.97
C SER A 441 10.97 -14.50 -22.70
N ARG A 442 12.22 -14.94 -22.88
CA ARG A 442 12.62 -16.33 -22.58
C ARG A 442 12.47 -16.70 -21.10
N ASN A 443 12.80 -15.77 -20.21
CA ASN A 443 12.70 -15.99 -18.76
C ASN A 443 11.24 -16.04 -18.30
N LEU A 444 10.38 -15.23 -18.91
CA LEU A 444 8.96 -15.16 -18.63
C LEU A 444 8.30 -16.54 -18.79
N ASP A 445 8.48 -17.20 -19.93
CA ASP A 445 7.84 -18.50 -20.20
C ASP A 445 8.23 -19.54 -19.13
N ARG A 446 9.51 -19.61 -18.79
CA ARG A 446 10.04 -20.53 -17.77
C ARG A 446 9.48 -20.24 -16.38
N ASN A 447 9.50 -18.97 -15.96
CA ASN A 447 9.07 -18.58 -14.61
C ASN A 447 7.54 -18.69 -14.47
N LEU A 448 6.80 -18.35 -15.53
CA LEU A 448 5.35 -18.51 -15.57
C LEU A 448 4.97 -19.99 -15.51
N ALA A 449 5.64 -20.88 -16.25
CA ALA A 449 5.39 -22.31 -16.18
C ALA A 449 5.52 -22.86 -14.74
N LYS A 450 6.55 -22.40 -14.00
CA LYS A 450 6.73 -22.75 -12.57
C LYS A 450 5.63 -22.16 -11.68
N ALA A 451 5.27 -20.89 -11.86
CA ALA A 451 4.17 -20.27 -11.12
C ALA A 451 2.83 -21.01 -11.35
N MET A 452 2.63 -21.60 -12.54
CA MET A 452 1.42 -22.33 -12.89
C MET A 452 1.34 -23.74 -12.29
N GLU A 453 2.39 -24.26 -11.64
CA GLU A 453 2.33 -25.53 -10.87
C GLU A 453 1.44 -25.38 -9.62
N LYS A 454 1.42 -24.19 -9.01
CA LYS A 454 0.53 -23.77 -7.91
C LYS A 454 0.02 -22.35 -8.19
N PRO A 455 -0.95 -22.17 -9.08
CA PRO A 455 -1.23 -20.88 -9.69
C PRO A 455 -1.84 -19.88 -8.71
N THR A 456 -1.21 -18.71 -8.61
CA THR A 456 -1.72 -17.54 -7.89
C THR A 456 -2.61 -16.69 -8.81
N PRO A 457 -3.42 -15.74 -8.28
CA PRO A 457 -4.16 -14.79 -9.12
C PRO A 457 -3.23 -14.05 -10.10
N LEU A 458 -2.07 -13.61 -9.63
CA LEU A 458 -1.07 -12.94 -10.45
C LEU A 458 -0.52 -13.85 -11.56
N ALA A 459 -0.28 -15.14 -11.29
CA ALA A 459 0.16 -16.09 -12.32
C ALA A 459 -0.86 -16.20 -13.45
N TYR A 460 -2.15 -16.29 -13.12
CA TYR A 460 -3.22 -16.29 -14.12
C TYR A 460 -3.31 -14.96 -14.89
N ALA A 461 -3.15 -13.81 -14.22
CA ALA A 461 -3.18 -12.50 -14.86
C ALA A 461 -2.01 -12.31 -15.85
N ILE A 462 -0.79 -12.74 -15.48
CA ILE A 462 0.37 -12.72 -16.38
C ILE A 462 0.18 -13.73 -17.53
N SER A 463 -0.35 -14.91 -17.25
CA SER A 463 -0.69 -15.90 -18.28
C SER A 463 -1.67 -15.35 -19.32
N ALA A 464 -2.72 -14.66 -18.87
CA ALA A 464 -3.67 -14.01 -19.77
C ALA A 464 -2.99 -12.98 -20.69
N GLN A 465 -2.06 -12.19 -20.15
CA GLN A 465 -1.30 -11.21 -20.94
C GLN A 465 -0.41 -11.88 -22.00
N VAL A 466 0.30 -12.95 -21.64
CA VAL A 466 1.13 -13.74 -22.57
C VAL A 466 0.27 -14.38 -23.66
N LEU A 467 -0.83 -15.02 -23.28
CA LEU A 467 -1.76 -15.65 -24.21
C LEU A 467 -2.36 -14.64 -25.19
N ALA A 468 -2.75 -13.45 -24.70
CA ALA A 468 -3.27 -12.38 -25.54
C ALA A 468 -2.20 -11.87 -26.54
N GLN A 469 -0.94 -11.72 -26.11
CA GLN A 469 0.16 -11.34 -27.01
C GLN A 469 0.38 -12.39 -28.11
N GLN A 470 0.16 -13.67 -27.80
CA GLN A 470 0.26 -14.79 -28.74
C GLN A 470 -0.98 -14.92 -29.66
N GLY A 471 -1.98 -14.06 -29.53
CA GLY A 471 -3.25 -14.12 -30.27
C GLY A 471 -4.23 -15.19 -29.77
N ARG A 472 -3.95 -15.83 -28.63
CA ARG A 472 -4.75 -16.91 -28.03
C ARG A 472 -5.81 -16.33 -27.10
N TYR A 473 -6.73 -15.55 -27.66
CA TYR A 473 -7.67 -14.73 -26.87
C TYR A 473 -8.65 -15.54 -26.02
N ASP A 474 -9.19 -16.65 -26.53
CA ASP A 474 -10.12 -17.49 -25.75
C ASP A 474 -9.44 -18.04 -24.48
N GLU A 475 -8.19 -18.46 -24.62
CA GLU A 475 -7.39 -18.93 -23.48
C GLU A 475 -7.01 -17.77 -22.55
N ALA A 476 -6.73 -16.59 -23.11
CA ALA A 476 -6.47 -15.39 -22.34
C ALA A 476 -7.68 -14.99 -21.49
N PHE A 477 -8.90 -15.01 -22.06
CA PHE A 477 -10.16 -14.80 -21.35
C PHE A 477 -10.33 -15.81 -20.22
N ALA A 478 -10.18 -17.10 -20.53
CA ALA A 478 -10.30 -18.15 -19.53
C ALA A 478 -9.24 -18.04 -18.40
N ALA A 479 -8.05 -17.53 -18.69
CA ALA A 479 -7.01 -17.29 -17.68
C ALA A 479 -7.36 -16.08 -16.81
N ILE A 480 -7.75 -14.95 -17.39
CA ILE A 480 -8.07 -13.74 -16.61
C ILE A 480 -9.35 -13.92 -15.78
N GLU A 481 -10.34 -14.66 -16.27
CA GLU A 481 -11.53 -15.03 -15.49
C GLU A 481 -11.17 -15.84 -14.23
N ARG A 482 -10.16 -16.70 -14.31
CA ARG A 482 -9.65 -17.43 -13.13
C ARG A 482 -8.97 -16.49 -12.15
N ALA A 483 -8.15 -15.54 -12.64
CA ALA A 483 -7.54 -14.53 -11.79
C ALA A 483 -8.60 -13.70 -11.04
N MET A 484 -9.64 -13.24 -11.76
CA MET A 484 -10.74 -12.45 -11.18
C MET A 484 -11.57 -13.24 -10.18
N LYS A 485 -11.76 -14.56 -10.37
CA LYS A 485 -12.43 -15.42 -9.38
C LYS A 485 -11.62 -15.56 -8.09
N LEU A 486 -10.29 -15.56 -8.18
CA LEU A 486 -9.41 -15.71 -7.02
C LEU A 486 -9.09 -14.38 -6.33
N ALA A 487 -9.10 -13.27 -7.07
CA ALA A 487 -8.84 -11.92 -6.58
C ALA A 487 -9.84 -10.92 -7.21
N PRO A 488 -11.10 -10.91 -6.76
CA PRO A 488 -12.16 -10.09 -7.33
C PRO A 488 -12.00 -8.58 -7.09
N ASN A 489 -11.19 -8.17 -6.11
CA ASN A 489 -10.91 -6.75 -5.83
C ASN A 489 -9.53 -6.30 -6.36
N ASP A 490 -8.87 -7.08 -7.22
CA ASP A 490 -7.61 -6.65 -7.83
C ASP A 490 -7.87 -5.80 -9.09
N PRO A 491 -7.50 -4.51 -9.11
CA PRO A 491 -7.76 -3.64 -10.26
C PRO A 491 -6.97 -4.07 -11.51
N ASP A 492 -5.80 -4.70 -11.37
CA ASP A 492 -4.98 -5.11 -12.51
C ASP A 492 -5.63 -6.26 -13.29
N ASN A 493 -6.46 -7.07 -12.62
CA ASN A 493 -7.26 -8.10 -13.28
C ASN A 493 -8.29 -7.49 -14.24
N HIS A 494 -9.00 -6.45 -13.78
CA HIS A 494 -9.96 -5.71 -14.60
C HIS A 494 -9.30 -4.97 -15.77
N VAL A 495 -8.13 -4.36 -15.54
CA VAL A 495 -7.35 -3.70 -16.61
C VAL A 495 -6.86 -4.72 -17.64
N THR A 496 -6.43 -5.89 -17.19
CA THR A 496 -5.99 -6.96 -18.09
C THR A 496 -7.16 -7.50 -18.91
N MET A 497 -8.32 -7.72 -18.29
CA MET A 497 -9.55 -8.08 -19.01
C MET A 497 -9.91 -7.03 -20.07
N ALA A 498 -9.89 -5.76 -19.71
CA ALA A 498 -10.14 -4.66 -20.64
C ALA A 498 -9.15 -4.64 -21.82
N ARG A 499 -7.88 -4.98 -21.60
CA ARG A 499 -6.89 -5.10 -22.66
C ARG A 499 -7.28 -6.17 -23.67
N VAL A 500 -7.71 -7.35 -23.20
CA VAL A 500 -8.15 -8.46 -24.07
C VAL A 500 -9.45 -8.10 -24.80
N LEU A 501 -10.39 -7.44 -24.13
CA LEU A 501 -11.64 -6.95 -24.73
C LEU A 501 -11.37 -5.92 -25.83
N ASN A 502 -10.51 -4.92 -25.58
CA ASN A 502 -10.11 -3.95 -26.60
C ASN A 502 -9.41 -4.60 -27.79
N ALA A 503 -8.52 -5.56 -27.53
CA ALA A 503 -7.83 -6.31 -28.58
C ALA A 503 -8.81 -7.10 -29.49
N THR A 504 -9.95 -7.51 -28.95
CA THR A 504 -10.95 -8.31 -29.68
C THR A 504 -12.17 -7.51 -30.17
N GLY A 505 -12.18 -6.20 -29.98
CA GLY A 505 -13.23 -5.29 -30.49
C GLY A 505 -14.39 -5.00 -29.52
N HIS A 506 -14.33 -5.50 -28.30
CA HIS A 506 -15.36 -5.33 -27.26
C HIS A 506 -15.12 -4.08 -26.40
N ALA A 507 -14.94 -2.93 -27.05
CA ALA A 507 -14.47 -1.71 -26.39
C ALA A 507 -15.42 -1.14 -25.31
N ALA A 508 -16.74 -1.32 -25.49
CA ALA A 508 -17.73 -0.88 -24.50
C ALA A 508 -17.64 -1.70 -23.20
N GLU A 509 -17.47 -3.01 -23.31
CA GLU A 509 -17.23 -3.89 -22.16
C GLU A 509 -15.86 -3.60 -21.53
N ALA A 510 -14.84 -3.33 -22.36
CA ALA A 510 -13.53 -2.93 -21.88
C ALA A 510 -13.61 -1.65 -21.03
N GLU A 511 -14.35 -0.63 -21.47
CA GLU A 511 -14.59 0.58 -20.67
C GLU A 511 -15.23 0.26 -19.32
N GLN A 512 -16.25 -0.60 -19.29
CA GLN A 512 -16.90 -1.00 -18.03
C GLN A 512 -15.89 -1.63 -17.07
N GLN A 513 -15.05 -2.54 -17.55
CA GLN A 513 -14.00 -3.16 -16.75
C GLN A 513 -12.99 -2.13 -16.23
N VAL A 514 -12.54 -1.18 -17.06
CA VAL A 514 -11.61 -0.13 -16.59
C VAL A 514 -12.27 0.79 -15.57
N ARG A 515 -13.56 1.12 -15.72
CA ARG A 515 -14.29 1.93 -14.73
C ARG A 515 -14.44 1.21 -13.39
N LEU A 516 -14.63 -0.11 -13.40
CA LEU A 516 -14.56 -0.94 -12.19
C LEU A 516 -13.15 -0.90 -11.56
N ALA A 517 -12.09 -1.02 -12.38
CA ALA A 517 -10.72 -0.88 -11.90
C ALA A 517 -10.47 0.50 -11.25
N ILE A 518 -10.97 1.59 -11.85
CA ILE A 518 -10.88 2.94 -11.28
C ILE A 518 -11.70 3.07 -10.00
N ARG A 519 -12.82 2.34 -9.87
CA ARG A 519 -13.60 2.35 -8.62
C ARG A 519 -12.85 1.67 -7.48
N ILE A 520 -12.16 0.56 -7.77
CA ILE A 520 -11.31 -0.19 -6.84
C ILE A 520 -10.03 0.60 -6.52
N ASP A 521 -9.48 1.31 -7.51
CA ASP A 521 -8.28 2.16 -7.39
C ASP A 521 -8.59 3.60 -7.84
N PRO A 522 -9.25 4.43 -7.00
CA PRO A 522 -9.62 5.82 -7.31
C PRO A 522 -8.48 6.75 -7.78
N ARG A 523 -7.23 6.44 -7.44
CA ARG A 523 -6.00 7.14 -7.84
C ARG A 523 -5.11 6.19 -8.66
N PRO A 524 -5.58 5.72 -9.83
CA PRO A 524 -4.96 4.61 -10.52
C PRO A 524 -3.63 5.01 -11.21
N PRO A 525 -2.81 4.01 -11.57
CA PRO A 525 -1.65 4.20 -12.44
C PRO A 525 -2.03 4.78 -13.81
N GLN A 526 -1.05 5.38 -14.50
CA GLN A 526 -1.24 5.89 -15.86
C GLN A 526 -1.75 4.82 -16.83
N ALA A 527 -1.31 3.57 -16.66
CA ALA A 527 -1.72 2.45 -17.50
C ALA A 527 -3.23 2.18 -17.49
N THR A 528 -3.90 2.38 -16.36
CA THR A 528 -5.36 2.23 -16.23
C THR A 528 -6.09 3.33 -16.99
N LEU A 529 -5.66 4.59 -16.84
CA LEU A 529 -6.24 5.72 -17.57
C LEU A 529 -6.01 5.59 -19.07
N ARG A 530 -4.84 5.11 -19.49
CA ARG A 530 -4.54 4.79 -20.89
C ARG A 530 -5.52 3.76 -21.44
N MET A 531 -5.81 2.68 -20.70
CA MET A 531 -6.75 1.67 -21.16
C MET A 531 -8.17 2.25 -21.31
N LEU A 532 -8.60 3.15 -20.42
CA LEU A 532 -9.87 3.87 -20.57
C LEU A 532 -9.88 4.73 -21.84
N ALA A 533 -8.85 5.52 -22.06
CA ALA A 533 -8.74 6.42 -23.22
C ALA A 533 -8.77 5.63 -24.54
N VAL A 534 -8.15 4.46 -24.57
CA VAL A 534 -8.19 3.52 -25.70
C VAL A 534 -9.61 2.98 -25.93
N SER A 535 -10.29 2.54 -24.86
CA SER A 535 -11.67 2.05 -24.97
C SER A 535 -12.60 3.14 -25.53
N LEU A 536 -12.41 4.39 -25.09
CA LEU A 536 -13.17 5.55 -25.57
C LEU A 536 -12.85 5.87 -27.04
N PHE A 537 -11.56 5.88 -27.42
CA PHE A 537 -11.14 6.08 -28.80
C PHE A 537 -11.69 5.01 -29.74
N SER A 538 -11.65 3.75 -29.32
CA SER A 538 -12.20 2.60 -30.08
C SER A 538 -13.69 2.78 -30.39
N GLN A 539 -14.44 3.37 -29.45
CA GLN A 539 -15.85 3.70 -29.58
C GLN A 539 -16.12 5.02 -30.35
N GLY A 540 -15.08 5.77 -30.72
CA GLY A 540 -15.22 7.08 -31.38
C GLY A 540 -15.62 8.23 -30.43
N ARG A 541 -15.52 8.03 -29.10
CA ARG A 541 -15.80 9.04 -28.08
C ARG A 541 -14.57 9.93 -27.87
N TYR A 542 -14.30 10.76 -28.87
CA TYR A 542 -13.04 11.50 -29.01
C TYR A 542 -12.77 12.55 -27.93
N ASP A 543 -13.77 13.37 -27.57
CA ASP A 543 -13.56 14.42 -26.56
C ASP A 543 -13.20 13.81 -25.19
N GLU A 544 -13.92 12.79 -24.74
CA GLU A 544 -13.59 12.09 -23.48
C GLU A 544 -12.26 11.35 -23.54
N ALA A 545 -11.89 10.82 -24.72
CA ALA A 545 -10.60 10.19 -24.93
C ALA A 545 -9.45 11.21 -24.80
N ILE A 546 -9.61 12.43 -25.33
CA ILE A 546 -8.64 13.53 -25.15
C ILE A 546 -8.48 13.85 -23.66
N ASP A 547 -9.58 14.14 -22.96
CA ASP A 547 -9.53 14.50 -21.53
C ASP A 547 -8.81 13.43 -20.70
N THR A 548 -9.00 12.16 -21.07
CA THR A 548 -8.34 11.03 -20.40
C THR A 548 -6.87 10.93 -20.79
N PHE A 549 -6.51 11.09 -22.07
CA PHE A 549 -5.11 11.06 -22.52
C PHE A 549 -4.30 12.24 -22.00
N GLU A 550 -4.88 13.42 -21.86
CA GLU A 550 -4.23 14.60 -21.28
C GLU A 550 -3.73 14.29 -19.85
N ARG A 551 -4.56 13.62 -19.05
CA ARG A 551 -4.18 13.14 -17.70
C ARG A 551 -3.07 12.07 -17.73
N VAL A 552 -2.95 11.31 -18.81
CA VAL A 552 -1.87 10.33 -19.01
C VAL A 552 -0.56 11.07 -19.34
N ILE A 553 -0.58 12.00 -20.29
CA ILE A 553 0.63 12.70 -20.75
C ILE A 553 1.14 13.75 -19.75
N ASP A 554 0.26 14.36 -18.94
CA ASP A 554 0.64 15.32 -17.87
C ASP A 554 1.57 14.69 -16.84
N LYS A 555 1.43 13.39 -16.61
CA LYS A 555 2.33 12.60 -15.77
C LYS A 555 3.59 12.13 -16.50
N ARG A 556 3.93 12.79 -17.62
CA ARG A 556 5.11 12.58 -18.48
C ARG A 556 5.18 11.18 -19.10
N SER A 557 4.13 10.76 -19.79
CA SER A 557 4.16 9.50 -20.55
C SER A 557 5.36 9.46 -21.52
N ASP A 558 6.05 8.33 -21.52
CA ASP A 558 7.17 7.98 -22.38
C ASP A 558 6.77 6.97 -23.48
N LEU A 559 5.47 6.63 -23.57
CA LEU A 559 4.98 5.70 -24.58
C LEU A 559 4.56 6.42 -25.87
N ARG A 560 5.25 6.11 -26.96
CA ARG A 560 4.95 6.61 -28.32
C ARG A 560 3.50 6.41 -28.74
N ALA A 561 2.93 5.25 -28.40
CA ALA A 561 1.55 4.88 -28.72
C ALA A 561 0.50 5.85 -28.16
N ASP A 562 0.76 6.50 -27.02
CA ASP A 562 -0.15 7.49 -26.44
C ASP A 562 -0.25 8.71 -27.33
N TYR A 563 0.90 9.22 -27.80
CA TYR A 563 0.96 10.38 -28.68
C TYR A 563 0.34 10.07 -30.05
N ALA A 564 0.62 8.90 -30.65
CA ALA A 564 0.00 8.51 -31.92
C ALA A 564 -1.52 8.46 -31.84
N THR A 565 -2.07 7.92 -30.75
CA THR A 565 -3.52 7.87 -30.54
C THR A 565 -4.09 9.28 -30.37
N LEU A 566 -3.43 10.14 -29.58
CA LEU A 566 -3.87 11.52 -29.38
C LEU A 566 -3.83 12.35 -30.66
N ILE A 567 -2.76 12.24 -31.46
CA ILE A 567 -2.63 12.87 -32.78
C ILE A 567 -3.77 12.43 -33.69
N SER A 568 -4.08 11.13 -33.71
CA SER A 568 -5.20 10.59 -34.47
C SER A 568 -6.54 11.18 -34.01
N ILE A 569 -6.76 11.30 -32.69
CA ILE A 569 -7.99 11.91 -32.17
C ILE A 569 -8.09 13.38 -32.62
N TYR A 570 -7.00 14.14 -32.55
CA TYR A 570 -6.96 15.53 -33.01
C TYR A 570 -7.29 15.64 -34.50
N GLY A 571 -6.76 14.73 -35.33
CA GLY A 571 -7.11 14.62 -36.74
C GLY A 571 -8.59 14.34 -36.99
N HIS A 572 -9.21 13.43 -36.23
CA HIS A 572 -10.66 13.16 -36.34
C HIS A 572 -11.52 14.35 -35.95
N LEU A 573 -11.07 15.17 -35.00
CA LEU A 573 -11.77 16.39 -34.58
C LEU A 573 -11.42 17.62 -35.44
N GLY A 574 -10.48 17.50 -36.38
CA GLY A 574 -9.98 18.63 -37.18
C GLY A 574 -9.26 19.70 -36.36
N ARG A 575 -8.76 19.36 -35.15
CA ARG A 575 -8.03 20.29 -34.28
C ARG A 575 -6.59 20.39 -34.77
N THR A 576 -6.17 21.54 -35.29
CA THR A 576 -4.80 21.74 -35.79
C THR A 576 -3.83 22.23 -34.72
N ASP A 577 -4.33 22.93 -33.71
CA ASP A 577 -3.53 23.53 -32.65
C ASP A 577 -2.90 22.44 -31.78
N GLY A 578 -1.57 22.47 -31.63
CA GLY A 578 -0.82 21.53 -30.79
C GLY A 578 -0.46 20.18 -31.43
N ILE A 579 -0.99 19.83 -32.63
CA ILE A 579 -0.63 18.56 -33.32
C ILE A 579 0.89 18.44 -33.52
N GLN A 580 1.54 19.49 -34.02
CA GLN A 580 2.99 19.44 -34.31
C GLN A 580 3.81 19.16 -33.04
N VAL A 581 3.40 19.72 -31.90
CA VAL A 581 4.06 19.48 -30.60
C VAL A 581 3.96 18.00 -30.21
N LEU A 582 2.81 17.37 -30.45
CA LEU A 582 2.62 15.95 -30.20
C LEU A 582 3.47 15.08 -31.16
N ILE A 583 3.54 15.45 -32.43
CA ILE A 583 4.38 14.76 -33.44
C ILE A 583 5.87 14.87 -33.06
N ASP A 584 6.33 16.06 -32.70
CA ASP A 584 7.72 16.29 -32.29
C ASP A 584 8.06 15.49 -31.03
N LYS A 585 7.11 15.39 -30.09
CA LYS A 585 7.25 14.59 -28.88
C LYS A 585 7.33 13.10 -29.19
N TYR A 586 6.48 12.60 -30.09
CA TYR A 586 6.56 11.22 -30.59
C TYR A 586 7.94 10.94 -31.20
N ASN A 587 8.37 11.78 -32.14
CA ASN A 587 9.63 11.59 -32.88
C ASN A 587 10.85 11.67 -31.97
N LYS A 588 10.81 12.52 -30.94
CA LYS A 588 11.85 12.57 -29.91
C LYS A 588 11.96 11.26 -29.13
N LEU A 589 10.83 10.65 -28.77
CA LEU A 589 10.81 9.34 -28.11
C LEU A 589 11.32 8.25 -29.06
N ALA A 590 10.89 8.27 -30.33
CA ALA A 590 11.35 7.31 -31.34
C ALA A 590 12.86 7.37 -31.56
N LEU A 591 13.44 8.57 -31.60
CA LEU A 591 14.88 8.77 -31.67
C LEU A 591 15.61 8.13 -30.49
N SER A 592 15.07 8.29 -29.26
CA SER A 592 15.68 7.72 -28.05
C SER A 592 15.66 6.18 -28.02
N SER A 593 14.72 5.55 -28.74
CA SER A 593 14.59 4.11 -28.88
C SER A 593 15.11 3.56 -30.21
N LEU A 594 15.85 4.38 -30.99
CA LEU A 594 16.38 4.01 -32.30
C LEU A 594 15.30 3.45 -33.25
N SER A 595 14.11 4.03 -33.22
CA SER A 595 12.94 3.59 -33.97
C SER A 595 12.61 4.55 -35.12
N ASP A 596 11.71 4.16 -36.03
CA ASP A 596 11.29 5.03 -37.13
C ASP A 596 10.49 6.25 -36.61
N PRO A 597 10.52 7.39 -37.31
CA PRO A 597 9.64 8.51 -37.02
C PRO A 597 8.18 8.17 -37.34
N LEU A 598 7.26 8.95 -36.77
CA LEU A 598 5.82 8.77 -36.95
C LEU A 598 5.43 8.75 -38.43
N THR A 599 4.84 7.63 -38.86
CA THR A 599 4.14 7.51 -40.13
C THR A 599 2.77 6.89 -39.92
N VAL A 600 1.88 7.03 -40.91
CA VAL A 600 0.55 6.38 -40.87
C VAL A 600 0.67 4.85 -40.76
N GLN A 601 1.70 4.24 -41.35
CA GLN A 601 1.88 2.78 -41.37
C GLN A 601 2.62 2.25 -40.14
N GLU A 602 3.47 3.05 -39.48
CA GLU A 602 4.15 2.65 -38.24
C GLU A 602 3.13 2.20 -37.18
N SER A 603 1.99 2.89 -37.09
CA SER A 603 0.95 2.59 -36.11
C SER A 603 0.32 1.21 -36.27
N ALA A 604 0.45 0.57 -37.44
CA ALA A 604 -0.06 -0.78 -37.66
C ALA A 604 0.78 -1.86 -36.94
N PHE A 605 2.02 -1.56 -36.55
CA PHE A 605 2.98 -2.58 -36.13
C PHE A 605 3.31 -2.60 -34.63
N GLU A 606 2.96 -1.55 -33.87
CA GLU A 606 3.49 -1.38 -32.51
C GLU A 606 2.46 -1.27 -31.36
N TRP A 607 1.15 -1.27 -31.62
CA TRP A 607 0.19 -1.05 -30.54
C TRP A 607 0.03 -2.30 -29.67
N TYR A 608 0.59 -2.30 -28.44
CA TYR A 608 0.51 -3.35 -27.40
C TYR A 608 0.65 -4.81 -27.92
N GLY A 609 1.39 -5.01 -29.01
CA GLY A 609 1.45 -6.27 -29.75
C GLY A 609 1.69 -6.03 -31.24
N SER A 610 1.60 -7.10 -32.02
CA SER A 610 1.73 -7.06 -33.48
C SER A 610 0.43 -6.56 -34.14
N ALA A 611 0.42 -6.26 -35.44
CA ALA A 611 -0.80 -5.96 -36.20
C ALA A 611 -1.89 -7.04 -36.10
N PHE A 612 -1.56 -8.27 -35.69
CA PHE A 612 -2.50 -9.36 -35.44
C PHE A 612 -3.13 -9.32 -34.06
N SER A 613 -2.57 -8.51 -33.17
CA SER A 613 -2.91 -8.47 -31.75
C SER A 613 -4.07 -7.51 -31.44
N TYR A 614 -4.61 -6.81 -32.44
CA TYR A 614 -5.68 -5.82 -32.26
C TYR A 614 -6.76 -5.88 -33.34
N HIS A 615 -7.97 -5.55 -32.91
CA HIS A 615 -9.16 -5.45 -33.73
C HIS A 615 -8.96 -4.49 -34.92
N ARG A 616 -9.18 -4.99 -36.14
CA ARG A 616 -8.89 -4.26 -37.40
C ARG A 616 -9.50 -2.85 -37.47
N PRO A 617 -10.79 -2.64 -37.10
CA PRO A 617 -11.38 -1.30 -37.04
C PRO A 617 -10.64 -0.29 -36.16
N TYR A 618 -9.97 -0.73 -35.08
CA TYR A 618 -9.15 0.16 -34.26
C TYR A 618 -7.97 0.72 -35.09
N ILE A 619 -7.23 -0.17 -35.76
CA ILE A 619 -6.07 0.20 -36.58
C ILE A 619 -6.51 1.14 -37.71
N ALA A 620 -7.61 0.81 -38.40
CA ALA A 620 -8.15 1.66 -39.46
C ALA A 620 -8.52 3.06 -38.96
N ARG A 621 -9.19 3.16 -37.80
CA ARG A 621 -9.55 4.43 -37.17
C ARG A 621 -8.30 5.24 -36.80
N LEU A 622 -7.27 4.59 -36.26
CA LEU A 622 -6.00 5.21 -35.91
C LEU A 622 -5.33 5.80 -37.16
N GLN A 623 -5.20 5.01 -38.22
CA GLN A 623 -4.59 5.45 -39.47
C GLN A 623 -5.37 6.58 -40.14
N GLU A 624 -6.70 6.51 -40.15
CA GLU A 624 -7.55 7.59 -40.68
C GLU A 624 -7.33 8.91 -39.92
N GLY A 625 -7.27 8.86 -38.60
CA GLY A 625 -7.02 10.04 -37.77
C GLY A 625 -5.63 10.62 -38.01
N LEU A 626 -4.60 9.78 -38.09
CA LEU A 626 -3.23 10.20 -38.41
C LEU A 626 -3.15 10.90 -39.78
N ARG A 627 -3.83 10.37 -40.82
CA ARG A 627 -3.92 11.02 -42.14
C ARG A 627 -4.58 12.39 -42.05
N LYS A 628 -5.70 12.49 -41.33
CA LYS A 628 -6.40 13.78 -41.12
C LYS A 628 -5.53 14.78 -40.35
N ALA A 629 -4.65 14.30 -39.48
CA ALA A 629 -3.67 15.11 -38.75
C ALA A 629 -2.46 15.55 -39.60
N GLY A 630 -2.37 15.12 -40.86
CA GLY A 630 -1.26 15.48 -41.75
C GLY A 630 0.03 14.68 -41.52
N VAL A 631 -0.05 13.53 -40.82
CA VAL A 631 1.10 12.63 -40.65
C VAL A 631 1.47 12.02 -42.02
N PRO A 632 2.77 11.97 -42.36
CA PRO A 632 3.20 11.40 -43.64
C PRO A 632 2.91 9.90 -43.73
N GLU A 633 2.62 9.46 -44.95
CA GLU A 633 2.55 8.04 -45.27
C GLU A 633 3.96 7.41 -45.20
N GLY A 634 4.05 6.18 -44.72
CA GLY A 634 5.26 5.37 -44.69
C GLY A 634 5.53 4.70 -46.05
N ALA A 635 6.50 3.79 -46.09
CA ALA A 635 6.87 3.08 -47.31
C ALA A 635 5.94 1.88 -47.59
N GLY A 636 5.73 1.60 -48.88
CA GLY A 636 4.90 0.49 -49.34
C GLY A 636 3.41 0.67 -49.04
N THR A 637 2.91 1.92 -49.17
CA THR A 637 1.49 2.28 -49.02
C THR A 637 0.62 1.86 -50.19
N ASP A 638 1.24 1.35 -51.26
CA ASP A 638 0.58 0.79 -52.43
C ASP A 638 -0.18 -0.51 -52.11
N LEU A 639 0.08 -1.12 -50.95
CA LEU A 639 -0.63 -2.27 -50.43
C LEU A 639 -1.50 -1.89 -49.22
N ALA A 640 -2.77 -2.31 -49.22
CA ALA A 640 -3.56 -2.30 -48.00
C ALA A 640 -3.04 -3.37 -47.02
N LEU A 641 -3.25 -3.16 -45.72
CA LEU A 641 -2.84 -4.10 -44.67
C LEU A 641 -3.36 -5.53 -44.97
N ASP A 642 -4.63 -5.64 -45.35
CA ASP A 642 -5.29 -6.92 -45.66
C ASP A 642 -4.69 -7.65 -46.87
N ASP A 643 -4.02 -6.94 -47.78
CA ASP A 643 -3.46 -7.55 -48.99
C ASP A 643 -2.21 -8.38 -48.72
N TYR A 644 -1.43 -8.02 -47.69
CA TYR A 644 -0.21 -8.75 -47.35
C TYR A 644 -0.36 -9.59 -46.08
N VAL A 645 -1.14 -9.16 -45.08
CA VAL A 645 -1.33 -9.95 -43.85
C VAL A 645 -2.08 -11.28 -44.09
N LYS A 646 -2.80 -11.43 -45.21
CA LYS A 646 -3.43 -12.71 -45.60
C LYS A 646 -2.42 -13.83 -45.85
N PHE A 647 -1.15 -13.49 -46.09
CA PHE A 647 -0.06 -14.46 -46.20
C PHE A 647 0.58 -14.78 -44.86
N MET A 648 0.13 -14.16 -43.77
CA MET A 648 0.78 -14.28 -42.48
C MET A 648 -0.12 -15.03 -41.51
N THR A 649 0.47 -15.94 -40.76
CA THR A 649 -0.20 -16.65 -39.67
C THR A 649 0.58 -16.44 -38.38
N LEU A 650 -0.13 -16.09 -37.30
CA LEU A 650 0.44 -16.05 -35.95
C LEU A 650 0.10 -17.36 -35.25
N THR A 651 1.09 -18.21 -35.01
CA THR A 651 0.90 -19.48 -34.28
C THR A 651 1.70 -19.46 -32.99
N LYS A 652 1.01 -19.40 -31.84
CA LYS A 652 1.64 -19.39 -30.50
C LYS A 652 2.74 -18.33 -30.35
N GLY A 653 2.51 -17.12 -30.90
CA GLY A 653 3.46 -16.01 -30.84
C GLY A 653 4.52 -15.98 -31.96
N ASP A 654 4.66 -17.04 -32.75
CA ASP A 654 5.57 -17.07 -33.90
C ASP A 654 4.81 -16.70 -35.18
N LEU A 655 5.30 -15.67 -35.89
CA LEU A 655 4.81 -15.32 -37.22
C LEU A 655 5.44 -16.22 -38.28
N SER A 656 4.58 -16.81 -39.12
CA SER A 656 4.96 -17.47 -40.37
C SER A 656 4.38 -16.71 -41.55
N VAL A 657 5.09 -16.73 -42.67
CA VAL A 657 4.63 -16.13 -43.92
C VAL A 657 4.53 -17.23 -44.97
N ASP A 658 3.31 -17.47 -45.46
CA ASP A 658 3.03 -18.41 -46.53
C ASP A 658 3.82 -18.03 -47.79
N ARG A 659 4.28 -19.06 -48.51
CA ARG A 659 5.09 -18.92 -49.73
C ARG A 659 6.46 -18.27 -49.49
N THR A 660 6.97 -18.36 -48.27
CA THR A 660 8.34 -17.96 -47.91
C THR A 660 9.07 -19.11 -47.24
N ILE A 661 10.41 -19.05 -47.23
CA ILE A 661 11.25 -20.03 -46.54
C ILE A 661 11.84 -19.35 -45.29
N LYS A 662 11.41 -19.81 -44.12
CA LYS A 662 12.02 -19.42 -42.83
C LYS A 662 13.36 -20.15 -42.70
N VAL A 663 14.44 -19.40 -42.54
CA VAL A 663 15.81 -19.95 -42.49
C VAL A 663 16.42 -19.76 -41.11
N ASP A 664 17.28 -20.68 -40.70
CA ASP A 664 18.11 -20.53 -39.51
C ASP A 664 19.42 -19.78 -39.83
N VAL A 665 20.28 -19.58 -38.83
CA VAL A 665 21.55 -18.87 -38.99
C VAL A 665 22.54 -19.61 -39.92
N THR A 666 22.46 -20.93 -40.01
CA THR A 666 23.30 -21.77 -40.90
C THR A 666 22.88 -21.60 -42.35
N GLU A 667 21.58 -21.71 -42.63
CA GLU A 667 21.05 -21.46 -43.97
C GLU A 667 21.23 -19.98 -44.38
N ALA A 668 21.03 -19.04 -43.46
CA ALA A 668 21.26 -17.62 -43.73
C ALA A 668 22.70 -17.34 -44.17
N LYS A 669 23.70 -17.98 -43.54
CA LYS A 669 25.11 -17.92 -43.99
C LYS A 669 25.30 -18.50 -45.38
N ALA A 670 24.67 -19.63 -45.68
CA ALA A 670 24.79 -20.28 -46.99
C ALA A 670 24.18 -19.39 -48.09
N LEU A 671 23.03 -18.76 -47.85
CA LEU A 671 22.41 -17.79 -48.75
C LEU A 671 23.31 -16.57 -48.97
N LEU A 672 23.88 -16.02 -47.90
CA LEU A 672 24.78 -14.87 -47.98
C LEU A 672 26.05 -15.22 -48.78
N ALA A 673 26.62 -16.42 -48.58
CA ALA A 673 27.79 -16.90 -49.31
C ALA A 673 27.51 -17.12 -50.81
N ARG A 674 26.27 -17.50 -51.16
CA ARG A 674 25.79 -17.61 -52.54
C ARG A 674 25.53 -16.25 -53.22
N GLY A 675 25.56 -15.16 -52.46
CA GLY A 675 25.33 -13.81 -52.96
C GLY A 675 23.86 -13.39 -52.98
N VAL A 676 22.98 -14.10 -52.28
CA VAL A 676 21.57 -13.69 -52.11
C VAL A 676 21.53 -12.35 -51.36
N PRO A 677 20.81 -11.32 -51.87
CA PRO A 677 20.67 -10.05 -51.18
C PRO A 677 19.90 -10.22 -49.86
N PHE A 678 20.51 -9.73 -48.78
CA PHE A 678 19.86 -9.60 -47.48
C PHE A 678 19.37 -8.17 -47.29
N ILE A 679 18.09 -8.00 -46.98
CA ILE A 679 17.46 -6.72 -46.69
C ILE A 679 17.32 -6.54 -45.18
N ASP A 680 17.97 -5.51 -44.65
CA ASP A 680 17.81 -5.07 -43.26
C ASP A 680 16.61 -4.13 -43.17
N VAL A 681 15.53 -4.61 -42.55
CA VAL A 681 14.27 -3.87 -42.45
C VAL A 681 14.08 -3.12 -41.14
N ARG A 682 15.14 -3.04 -40.31
CA ARG A 682 15.14 -2.24 -39.07
C ARG A 682 15.04 -0.74 -39.38
N ALA A 683 14.71 0.04 -38.36
CA ALA A 683 14.69 1.50 -38.48
C ALA A 683 16.09 2.04 -38.85
N PRO A 684 16.21 3.13 -39.62
CA PRO A 684 17.50 3.60 -40.15
C PRO A 684 18.58 3.87 -39.10
N LEU A 685 18.18 4.29 -37.90
CA LEU A 685 19.10 4.54 -36.78
C LEU A 685 19.77 3.26 -36.25
N ASN A 686 19.22 2.07 -36.54
CA ASN A 686 19.84 0.80 -36.12
C ASN A 686 21.00 0.38 -37.01
N TYR A 687 21.11 0.89 -38.23
CA TYR A 687 22.17 0.46 -39.16
C TYR A 687 23.57 0.83 -38.65
N GLU A 688 23.67 1.95 -37.93
CA GLU A 688 24.91 2.42 -37.31
C GLU A 688 25.38 1.53 -36.14
N ASN A 689 24.50 0.69 -35.58
CA ASN A 689 24.81 -0.26 -34.50
C ASN A 689 25.23 -1.65 -34.99
N GLY A 690 25.56 -1.76 -36.28
CA GLY A 690 25.99 -2.98 -36.92
C GLY A 690 24.88 -3.67 -37.70
N HIS A 691 25.23 -4.31 -38.81
CA HIS A 691 24.33 -5.09 -39.66
C HIS A 691 25.04 -6.31 -40.27
N ILE A 692 24.27 -7.25 -40.82
CA ILE A 692 24.82 -8.42 -41.52
C ILE A 692 25.68 -7.93 -42.70
N PRO A 693 26.87 -8.52 -42.97
CA PRO A 693 27.74 -8.08 -44.04
C PRO A 693 27.03 -8.04 -45.40
N LYS A 694 27.26 -6.98 -46.19
CA LYS A 694 26.63 -6.74 -47.51
C LYS A 694 25.09 -6.63 -47.50
N ALA A 695 24.46 -6.53 -46.32
CA ALA A 695 23.04 -6.26 -46.24
C ALA A 695 22.69 -4.89 -46.84
N ILE A 696 21.50 -4.81 -47.44
CA ILE A 696 20.94 -3.61 -48.02
C ILE A 696 19.90 -3.03 -47.06
N ASN A 697 20.06 -1.76 -46.75
CA ASN A 697 19.29 -1.05 -45.75
C ASN A 697 17.99 -0.50 -46.34
N LEU A 698 16.85 -1.17 -46.08
CA LEU A 698 15.51 -0.73 -46.50
C LEU A 698 14.51 -0.89 -45.34
N SER A 699 14.39 0.12 -44.49
CA SER A 699 13.45 0.12 -43.34
C SER A 699 12.04 -0.28 -43.79
N LEU A 700 11.40 -1.20 -43.07
CA LEU A 700 10.02 -1.59 -43.36
C LEU A 700 9.06 -0.40 -43.40
N VAL A 701 9.30 0.59 -42.53
CA VAL A 701 8.41 1.72 -42.27
C VAL A 701 8.72 2.89 -43.20
N THR A 702 10.00 3.17 -43.46
CA THR A 702 10.41 4.40 -44.19
C THR A 702 11.11 4.17 -45.52
N GLY A 703 11.52 2.94 -45.86
CA GLY A 703 12.32 2.66 -47.06
C GLY A 703 11.82 1.55 -47.98
N LEU A 704 11.16 0.52 -47.47
CA LEU A 704 10.76 -0.66 -48.24
C LEU A 704 9.47 -0.41 -49.03
N SER A 705 9.61 -0.33 -50.34
CA SER A 705 8.56 -0.10 -51.34
C SER A 705 8.75 -1.05 -52.52
N LYS A 706 7.73 -1.18 -53.36
CA LYS A 706 7.82 -1.95 -54.61
C LYS A 706 9.00 -1.47 -55.48
N GLU A 707 9.20 -0.15 -55.58
CA GLU A 707 10.25 0.47 -56.39
C GLU A 707 11.64 0.29 -55.78
N SER A 708 11.77 0.38 -54.46
CA SER A 708 13.07 0.20 -53.79
C SER A 708 13.51 -1.26 -53.80
N LEU A 709 12.60 -2.22 -53.63
CA LEU A 709 12.92 -3.64 -53.72
C LEU A 709 13.27 -4.08 -55.15
N ALA A 710 12.59 -3.54 -56.17
CA ALA A 710 12.87 -3.84 -57.58
C ALA A 710 14.27 -3.39 -58.04
N LYS A 711 14.91 -2.47 -57.32
CA LYS A 711 16.30 -2.07 -57.57
C LYS A 711 17.33 -3.06 -57.01
N VAL A 712 16.89 -3.94 -56.12
CA VAL A 712 17.75 -4.92 -55.44
C VAL A 712 17.64 -6.31 -56.07
N ALA A 713 16.40 -6.75 -56.32
CA ALA A 713 16.11 -8.09 -56.84
C ALA A 713 14.90 -8.03 -57.78
N GLY A 714 14.97 -8.78 -58.88
CA GLY A 714 13.83 -9.09 -59.74
C GLY A 714 12.84 -10.04 -59.05
N LYS A 715 11.64 -10.20 -59.63
CA LYS A 715 10.57 -10.99 -59.00
C LYS A 715 10.90 -12.48 -58.84
N GLU A 716 11.71 -13.01 -59.76
CA GLU A 716 12.13 -14.42 -59.74
C GLU A 716 13.48 -14.62 -59.04
N ASP A 717 14.16 -13.55 -58.64
CA ASP A 717 15.44 -13.63 -57.92
C ASP A 717 15.22 -14.00 -56.45
N GLU A 718 16.22 -14.62 -55.83
CA GLU A 718 16.23 -14.89 -54.39
C GLU A 718 16.43 -13.59 -53.59
N VAL A 719 15.66 -13.40 -52.52
CA VAL A 719 15.85 -12.28 -51.58
C VAL A 719 15.55 -12.70 -50.15
N ALA A 720 16.38 -12.27 -49.19
CA ALA A 720 16.22 -12.58 -47.78
C ALA A 720 15.92 -11.31 -46.96
N PHE A 721 14.97 -11.38 -46.02
CA PHE A 721 14.66 -10.29 -45.10
C PHE A 721 15.04 -10.65 -43.66
N TYR A 722 15.57 -9.69 -42.91
CA TYR A 722 15.86 -9.85 -41.49
C TYR A 722 15.65 -8.55 -40.71
N CYS A 723 15.44 -8.68 -39.40
CA CYS A 723 15.38 -7.53 -38.48
C CYS A 723 16.15 -7.81 -37.17
N GLN A 724 15.72 -7.28 -36.02
CA GLN A 724 16.48 -7.42 -34.77
C GLN A 724 16.64 -8.87 -34.32
N GLY A 725 15.56 -9.67 -34.31
CA GLY A 725 15.58 -11.05 -33.83
C GLY A 725 14.22 -11.73 -33.88
N LYS A 726 14.10 -12.90 -33.24
CA LYS A 726 12.94 -13.81 -33.37
C LYS A 726 11.59 -13.14 -33.08
N HIS A 727 11.55 -12.24 -32.11
CA HIS A 727 10.33 -11.53 -31.72
C HIS A 727 10.09 -10.21 -32.47
N CYS A 728 10.97 -9.83 -33.40
CA CYS A 728 10.73 -8.68 -34.27
C CYS A 728 9.86 -9.12 -35.46
N PRO A 729 8.66 -8.53 -35.64
CA PRO A 729 7.76 -8.96 -36.70
C PRO A 729 8.07 -8.32 -38.07
N TYR A 730 9.03 -7.38 -38.13
CA TYR A 730 9.23 -6.53 -39.32
C TYR A 730 9.66 -7.32 -40.54
N SER A 731 10.55 -8.30 -40.39
CA SER A 731 10.98 -9.14 -41.50
C SER A 731 9.85 -10.03 -42.01
N ALA A 732 8.96 -10.50 -41.16
CA ALA A 732 7.77 -11.23 -41.60
C ALA A 732 6.82 -10.32 -42.42
N TYR A 733 6.59 -9.09 -41.97
CA TYR A 733 5.82 -8.11 -42.75
C TYR A 733 6.47 -7.74 -44.07
N ALA A 734 7.80 -7.57 -44.09
CA ALA A 734 8.57 -7.28 -45.29
C ALA A 734 8.47 -8.41 -46.31
N SER A 735 8.63 -9.66 -45.86
CA SER A 735 8.45 -10.84 -46.71
C SER A 735 7.03 -10.94 -47.25
N ALA A 736 6.02 -10.67 -46.43
CA ALA A 736 4.62 -10.67 -46.87
C ALA A 736 4.34 -9.58 -47.93
N LYS A 737 4.90 -8.37 -47.77
CA LYS A 737 4.84 -7.31 -48.78
C LYS A 737 5.51 -7.75 -50.09
N ALA A 738 6.69 -8.37 -50.03
CA ALA A 738 7.39 -8.88 -51.21
C ALA A 738 6.54 -9.93 -51.96
N ILE A 739 5.94 -10.87 -51.23
CA ILE A 739 5.02 -11.87 -51.79
C ILE A 739 3.79 -11.19 -52.44
N ALA A 740 3.23 -10.15 -51.80
CA ALA A 740 2.11 -9.39 -52.36
C ALA A 740 2.49 -8.60 -53.63
N TRP A 741 3.75 -8.14 -53.73
CA TRP A 741 4.30 -7.52 -54.95
C TRP A 741 4.66 -8.54 -56.06
N GLY A 742 4.56 -9.84 -55.76
CA GLY A 742 4.73 -10.94 -56.71
C GLY A 742 6.13 -11.54 -56.76
N TYR A 743 6.94 -11.41 -55.71
CA TYR A 743 8.21 -12.13 -55.58
C TYR A 743 7.94 -13.61 -55.27
N THR A 744 8.74 -14.52 -55.85
CA THR A 744 8.51 -15.97 -55.76
C THR A 744 9.53 -16.70 -54.88
N HIS A 745 10.75 -16.17 -54.72
CA HIS A 745 11.84 -16.77 -53.93
C HIS A 745 12.22 -15.91 -52.73
N VAL A 746 11.32 -15.84 -51.74
CA VAL A 746 11.48 -15.01 -50.55
C VAL A 746 11.92 -15.83 -49.34
N TYR A 747 13.03 -15.42 -48.73
CA TYR A 747 13.54 -15.97 -47.47
C TYR A 747 13.30 -14.99 -46.32
N TYR A 748 13.03 -15.53 -45.14
CA TYR A 748 12.88 -14.76 -43.91
C TYR A 748 13.78 -15.35 -42.82
N PHE A 749 14.79 -14.59 -42.41
CA PHE A 749 15.69 -14.97 -41.32
C PHE A 749 15.15 -14.48 -39.98
N ALA A 750 14.54 -15.40 -39.22
CA ALA A 750 13.85 -15.07 -37.99
C ALA A 750 14.77 -14.69 -36.83
N GLY A 751 15.90 -15.37 -36.66
CA GLY A 751 16.85 -15.02 -35.60
C GLY A 751 17.55 -13.68 -35.81
N GLY A 752 17.53 -13.15 -37.04
CA GLY A 752 17.92 -11.79 -37.36
C GLY A 752 19.32 -11.40 -36.89
N PHE A 753 19.48 -10.11 -36.61
CA PHE A 753 20.73 -9.52 -36.14
C PHE A 753 21.26 -10.17 -34.86
N LEU A 754 20.39 -10.46 -33.89
CA LEU A 754 20.78 -11.02 -32.58
C LEU A 754 21.34 -12.43 -32.70
N GLU A 755 20.64 -13.36 -33.36
CA GLU A 755 21.16 -14.72 -33.52
C GLU A 755 22.45 -14.75 -34.34
N TRP A 756 22.55 -13.88 -35.36
CA TRP A 756 23.79 -13.73 -36.13
C TRP A 756 24.97 -13.34 -35.24
N ASN A 757 24.78 -12.36 -34.35
CA ASN A 757 25.81 -11.88 -33.44
C ASN A 757 26.13 -12.90 -32.33
N ASP A 758 25.12 -13.53 -31.75
CA ASP A 758 25.25 -14.45 -30.61
C ASP A 758 26.09 -15.68 -30.96
N VAL A 759 26.08 -16.14 -32.22
CA VAL A 759 26.95 -17.24 -32.68
C VAL A 759 28.35 -16.77 -33.14
N GLY A 760 28.71 -15.51 -32.85
CA GLY A 760 30.05 -14.95 -33.07
C GLY A 760 30.36 -14.55 -34.52
N ASN A 761 29.34 -14.32 -35.36
CA ASN A 761 29.58 -13.88 -36.74
C ASN A 761 29.94 -12.39 -36.80
N PRO A 762 30.77 -11.97 -37.76
CA PRO A 762 31.13 -10.57 -37.90
C PRO A 762 29.93 -9.73 -38.31
N LEU A 763 29.85 -8.54 -37.71
CA LEU A 763 28.94 -7.46 -38.08
C LEU A 763 29.73 -6.35 -38.79
N VAL A 764 29.07 -5.66 -39.71
CA VAL A 764 29.62 -4.44 -40.34
C VAL A 764 29.01 -3.23 -39.65
N VAL A 765 29.85 -2.31 -39.18
CA VAL A 765 29.43 -1.03 -38.58
C VAL A 765 29.78 0.07 -39.58
N GLU A 766 28.76 0.71 -40.14
CA GLU A 766 28.95 1.91 -40.97
C GLU A 766 29.16 3.12 -40.06
N VAL A 767 30.41 3.56 -39.91
CA VAL A 767 30.69 4.85 -39.29
C VAL A 767 30.37 5.94 -40.31
N ARG A 768 29.20 6.57 -40.19
CA ARG A 768 28.93 7.81 -40.94
C ARG A 768 29.95 8.87 -40.51
N LYS A 769 30.71 9.38 -41.48
CA LYS A 769 31.62 10.52 -41.28
C LYS A 769 30.86 11.82 -41.09
#